data_AF-A0A1X2HY58-F1
#
_entry.id   AF-A0A1X2HY58-F1
#
_cell.length_a   1.000
_cell.length_b   1.000
_cell.length_c   1.000
_cell.angle_alpha   90.00
_cell.angle_beta   90.00
_cell.angle_gamma   90.00
#
_symmetry.space_group_name_H-M   'P 1'
#
loop_
_entity.id
_entity.type
_entity.pdbx_description
1 polymer ?
#
loop_
_entity_poly.entity_id
_entity_poly.type
_entity_poly.pdbx_seq_one_letter_code
_entity_poly.pdbx_strand_id
1 'polypeptide(L)'
;MTSIPTTLSTISSHPVAEELTEELDQLLDVFCSDVQQQFCLDQHVATQHQLSNIKQTIQQARALLNGKWLLDSQQQQNETTRQSHIQIRQSVMRTCLEMIDSYQAIAHQRQLRNLPDGQATKWMHVDWQQLSQRFDTKAREQTQWTQLLTNLKELQKAWEKKPQQQVNKIIHSFLMTTFDPPTGCHIVVVDRHNYAQLGLKRKAIGSRQLVFECHLLSRQDQMAIIADLCQRFATVFGENAHHNLAHIDAQLKRGEPHDLHLKCQALYHELFLPLDLPSPSLSSSAAAAAAAAAAAVANKSSRHSTDDHHNPPPQPTSYLDSLQQQRVDQWYANQDQQQHLDDDQQEMDLPPTTPPPPPPPPTTTTTTAHQQHHHPYLSHDIPPIATAKSPPPPVVPMTLRPTPFIDTTSLTLQHIPLPSFIPSPWQWPDLLKIRQPYRPILFGLIKRRKKNNLNGGNGGGFFFRLYHLFYSPRKQPSMTFVPARPTTTANNNESTLSNNNNNNNNTNNNNNNNNNNDITTTTTAARPSSPPASLPAPIIMYPMFASISMGQLGQHFIWTSQRFYQDIMLHCQLKYQQDSEVLKEIGSDLVQMYAALQLDISRLAMQRIVTILHELHTMDPPVASVDAADVAAAATTPPPSPRQHEHPSPPPSVISLEGV
;
A
#
# COMPACT_ATOMS: atom_id res chain seq x y z
N MET A 1 38.31 -65.81 62.64
CA MET A 1 38.51 -64.37 62.42
C MET A 1 38.11 -64.07 60.99
N THR A 2 36.85 -63.65 60.82
CA THR A 2 36.15 -63.49 59.55
C THR A 2 35.73 -62.04 59.42
N SER A 3 36.38 -61.31 58.53
CA SER A 3 35.97 -59.98 58.08
C SER A 3 34.91 -60.13 57.00
N ILE A 4 33.67 -59.76 57.32
CA ILE A 4 32.57 -59.67 56.36
C ILE A 4 32.72 -58.32 55.64
N PRO A 5 32.77 -58.28 54.29
CA PRO A 5 32.77 -57.02 53.55
C PRO A 5 31.36 -56.43 53.56
N THR A 6 31.22 -55.26 54.16
CA THR A 6 30.03 -54.42 54.10
C THR A 6 29.93 -53.83 52.69
N THR A 7 29.30 -54.56 51.76
CA THR A 7 28.80 -53.98 50.51
C THR A 7 27.59 -53.11 50.87
N LEU A 8 27.87 -51.86 51.26
CA LEU A 8 26.92 -50.76 51.20
C LEU A 8 26.56 -50.57 49.72
N SER A 9 25.57 -51.34 49.27
CA SER A 9 24.88 -51.08 48.02
C SER A 9 24.15 -49.76 48.19
N THR A 10 24.79 -48.70 47.76
CA THR A 10 24.24 -47.37 47.53
C THR A 10 23.07 -47.52 46.57
N ILE A 11 21.87 -47.71 47.12
CA ILE A 11 20.63 -47.82 46.38
C ILE A 11 20.36 -46.45 45.75
N SER A 12 20.72 -46.36 44.48
CA SER A 12 19.92 -45.80 43.39
C SER A 12 19.20 -44.50 43.73
N SER A 13 19.85 -43.36 43.52
CA SER A 13 19.10 -42.17 43.14
C SER A 13 18.24 -42.54 41.92
N HIS A 14 16.95 -42.26 41.97
CA HIS A 14 16.03 -42.61 40.90
C HIS A 14 16.34 -41.67 39.73
N PRO A 15 16.97 -42.11 38.62
CA PRO A 15 17.45 -41.21 37.56
C PRO A 15 16.31 -40.38 36.95
N VAL A 16 15.11 -40.95 36.91
CA VAL A 16 13.87 -40.29 36.48
C VAL A 16 13.49 -39.12 37.39
N ALA A 17 13.69 -39.23 38.70
CA ALA A 17 13.35 -38.14 39.63
C ALA A 17 14.30 -36.95 39.48
N GLU A 18 15.57 -37.22 39.18
CA GLU A 18 16.56 -36.17 38.86
C GLU A 18 16.18 -35.45 37.56
N GLU A 19 15.86 -36.20 36.50
CA GLU A 19 15.41 -35.65 35.19
C GLU A 19 14.14 -34.80 35.33
N LEU A 20 13.13 -35.29 36.07
CA LEU A 20 11.90 -34.54 36.34
C LEU A 20 12.15 -33.26 37.16
N THR A 21 13.08 -33.31 38.12
CA THR A 21 13.43 -32.15 38.94
C THR A 21 14.17 -31.10 38.10
N GLU A 22 15.05 -31.54 37.19
CA GLU A 22 15.74 -30.65 36.25
C GLU A 22 14.75 -30.00 35.27
N GLU A 23 13.83 -30.78 34.68
CA GLU A 23 12.78 -30.25 33.80
C GLU A 23 11.88 -29.25 34.55
N LEU A 24 11.48 -29.57 35.79
CA LEU A 24 10.70 -28.67 36.63
C LEU A 24 11.43 -27.34 36.87
N ASP A 25 12.72 -27.37 37.19
CA ASP A 25 13.48 -26.15 37.44
C ASP A 25 13.58 -25.28 36.17
N GLN A 26 13.81 -25.90 35.01
CA GLN A 26 13.84 -25.21 33.71
C GLN A 26 12.49 -24.53 33.40
N LEU A 27 11.36 -25.23 33.60
CA LEU A 27 10.02 -24.67 33.35
C LEU A 27 9.68 -23.52 34.30
N LEU A 28 10.06 -23.64 35.57
CA LEU A 28 9.92 -22.57 36.55
C LEU A 28 10.78 -21.35 36.19
N ASP A 29 11.93 -21.56 35.53
CA ASP A 29 12.87 -20.50 35.12
C ASP A 29 12.28 -19.70 33.97
N VAL A 30 11.79 -20.41 32.95
CA VAL A 30 11.10 -19.80 31.83
C VAL A 30 9.91 -18.98 32.31
N PHE A 31 9.11 -19.51 33.25
CA PHE A 31 7.98 -18.77 33.79
C PHE A 31 8.38 -17.56 34.64
N CYS A 32 9.44 -17.67 35.45
CA CYS A 32 9.92 -16.57 36.27
C CYS A 32 10.73 -15.53 35.49
N SER A 33 10.99 -15.75 34.21
CA SER A 33 11.69 -14.79 33.35
C SER A 33 10.90 -13.48 33.23
N ASP A 34 11.62 -12.36 33.14
CA ASP A 34 10.99 -11.03 33.02
C ASP A 34 10.17 -10.92 31.73
N VAL A 35 10.57 -11.62 30.67
CA VAL A 35 9.85 -11.67 29.38
C VAL A 35 8.48 -12.32 29.55
N GLN A 36 8.41 -13.48 30.23
CA GLN A 36 7.13 -14.15 30.47
C GLN A 36 6.25 -13.36 31.45
N GLN A 37 6.83 -12.71 32.45
CA GLN A 37 6.09 -11.84 33.37
C GLN A 37 5.48 -10.66 32.62
N GLN A 38 6.25 -9.98 31.78
CA GLN A 38 5.75 -8.90 30.95
C GLN A 38 4.66 -9.38 30.00
N PHE A 39 4.83 -10.55 29.38
CA PHE A 39 3.80 -11.15 28.54
C PHE A 39 2.48 -11.38 29.31
N CYS A 40 2.55 -11.89 30.55
CA CYS A 40 1.34 -12.10 31.36
C CYS A 40 0.62 -10.78 31.67
N LEU A 41 1.36 -9.68 31.87
CA LEU A 41 0.78 -8.35 32.08
C LEU A 41 0.15 -7.80 30.79
N ASP A 42 0.90 -7.84 29.69
CA ASP A 42 0.50 -7.32 28.38
C ASP A 42 -0.74 -8.04 27.85
N GLN A 43 -0.85 -9.35 28.10
CA GLN A 43 -1.99 -10.16 27.67
C GLN A 43 -3.11 -10.24 28.71
N HIS A 44 -2.98 -9.52 29.84
CA HIS A 44 -3.93 -9.51 30.96
C HIS A 44 -4.22 -10.88 31.56
N VAL A 45 -3.24 -11.79 31.53
CA VAL A 45 -3.33 -13.10 32.18
C VAL A 45 -3.29 -12.96 33.70
N ALA A 46 -2.44 -12.07 34.21
CA ALA A 46 -2.29 -11.83 35.64
C ALA A 46 -1.95 -10.38 35.93
N THR A 47 -2.30 -9.93 37.14
CA THR A 47 -1.90 -8.62 37.67
C THR A 47 -0.46 -8.65 38.17
N GLN A 48 0.17 -7.46 38.27
CA GLN A 48 1.52 -7.32 38.82
C GLN A 48 1.66 -7.93 40.22
N HIS A 49 0.63 -7.74 41.07
CA HIS A 49 0.61 -8.28 42.42
C HIS A 49 0.54 -9.82 42.41
N GLN A 50 -0.31 -10.41 41.57
CA GLN A 50 -0.37 -11.86 41.40
C GLN A 50 0.99 -12.40 40.95
N LEU A 51 1.61 -11.83 39.91
CA LEU A 51 2.92 -12.27 39.42
C LEU A 51 4.02 -12.17 40.50
N SER A 52 4.02 -11.11 41.32
CA SER A 52 4.95 -10.99 42.45
C SER A 52 4.79 -12.11 43.47
N ASN A 53 3.54 -12.45 43.82
CA ASN A 53 3.25 -13.53 44.77
C ASN A 53 3.64 -14.89 44.18
N ILE A 54 3.36 -15.11 42.90
CA ILE A 54 3.73 -16.35 42.21
C ILE A 54 5.25 -16.49 42.19
N LYS A 55 5.97 -15.43 41.82
CA LYS A 55 7.45 -15.40 41.80
C LYS A 55 8.02 -15.74 43.19
N GLN A 56 7.45 -15.18 44.26
CA GLN A 56 7.86 -15.49 45.63
C GLN A 56 7.61 -16.97 45.98
N THR A 57 6.45 -17.52 45.65
CA THR A 57 6.12 -18.95 45.89
C THR A 57 7.07 -19.87 45.14
N ILE A 58 7.38 -19.57 43.88
CA ILE A 58 8.32 -20.36 43.06
C ILE A 58 9.75 -20.26 43.61
N GLN A 59 10.19 -19.07 44.03
CA GLN A 59 11.51 -18.89 44.66
C GLN A 59 11.64 -19.65 45.97
N GLN A 60 10.58 -19.68 46.80
CA GLN A 60 10.54 -20.49 48.01
C GLN A 60 10.63 -21.98 47.70
N ALA A 61 9.92 -22.45 46.68
CA ALA A 61 9.99 -23.84 46.24
C ALA A 61 11.39 -24.22 45.75
N ARG A 62 12.06 -23.34 45.00
CA ARG A 62 13.43 -23.55 44.54
C ARG A 62 14.45 -23.63 45.65
N ALA A 63 14.34 -22.76 46.65
CA ALA A 63 15.23 -22.82 47.81
C ALA A 63 15.16 -24.19 48.51
N LEU A 64 13.99 -24.82 48.51
CA LEU A 64 13.80 -26.17 49.03
C LEU A 64 14.26 -27.27 48.07
N LEU A 65 14.05 -27.12 46.76
CA LEU A 65 14.51 -28.10 45.75
C LEU A 65 16.04 -28.18 45.71
N ASN A 66 16.72 -27.03 45.73
CA ASN A 66 18.19 -26.93 45.74
C ASN A 66 18.82 -27.44 47.04
N GLY A 67 18.05 -27.53 48.12
CA GLY A 67 18.48 -28.01 49.43
C GLY A 67 18.73 -29.52 49.53
N LYS A 68 18.85 -30.25 48.41
CA LYS A 68 18.86 -31.72 48.34
C LYS A 68 17.56 -32.36 48.85
N TRP A 69 16.44 -31.90 48.29
CA TRP A 69 15.10 -32.47 48.52
C TRP A 69 15.06 -34.02 48.45
N LEU A 70 15.86 -34.62 47.57
CA LEU A 70 15.95 -36.08 47.42
C LEU A 70 16.77 -36.79 48.51
N LEU A 71 17.86 -36.18 49.01
CA LEU A 71 18.70 -36.82 50.04
C LEU A 71 18.04 -36.75 51.43
N ASP A 72 17.37 -35.65 51.75
CA ASP A 72 16.74 -35.47 53.06
C ASP A 72 15.48 -36.34 53.21
N SER A 73 14.80 -36.67 52.11
CA SER A 73 13.65 -37.58 52.12
C SER A 73 14.01 -39.01 52.55
N GLN A 74 15.28 -39.42 52.35
CA GLN A 74 15.78 -40.73 52.78
C GLN A 74 16.17 -40.76 54.26
N GLN A 75 16.45 -39.59 54.86
CA GLN A 75 16.87 -39.46 56.25
C GLN A 75 15.65 -39.11 57.13
N GLN A 76 14.83 -40.14 57.41
CA GLN A 76 13.52 -40.15 58.10
C GLN A 76 13.35 -39.37 59.43
N GLN A 77 14.33 -38.61 59.93
CA GLN A 77 14.32 -38.11 61.31
C GLN A 77 13.59 -36.76 61.54
N ASN A 78 13.20 -35.99 60.51
CA ASN A 78 12.50 -34.71 60.70
C ASN A 78 11.15 -34.66 59.99
N GLU A 79 10.09 -35.10 60.69
CA GLU A 79 8.70 -35.06 60.24
C GLU A 79 8.21 -33.64 59.92
N THR A 80 8.75 -32.63 60.63
CA THR A 80 8.47 -31.20 60.41
C THR A 80 8.95 -30.72 59.04
N THR A 81 10.15 -31.13 58.61
CA THR A 81 10.71 -30.78 57.30
C THR A 81 9.84 -31.37 56.19
N ARG A 82 9.47 -32.64 56.29
CA ARG A 82 8.60 -33.31 55.32
C ARG A 82 7.27 -32.60 55.14
N GLN A 83 6.66 -32.17 56.24
CA GLN A 83 5.38 -31.45 56.19
C GLN A 83 5.52 -30.08 55.51
N SER A 84 6.64 -29.37 55.70
CA SER A 84 6.93 -28.13 54.98
C SER A 84 7.08 -28.34 53.47
N HIS A 85 7.78 -29.40 53.03
CA HIS A 85 7.90 -29.73 51.61
C HIS A 85 6.54 -30.02 50.96
N ILE A 86 5.68 -30.78 51.64
CA ILE A 86 4.33 -31.09 51.16
C ILE A 86 3.52 -29.79 51.01
N GLN A 87 3.59 -28.88 51.98
CA GLN A 87 2.88 -27.60 51.93
C GLN A 87 3.34 -26.71 50.77
N ILE A 88 4.65 -26.61 50.54
CA ILE A 88 5.19 -25.76 49.47
C ILE A 88 4.88 -26.36 48.10
N ARG A 89 4.99 -27.68 47.94
CA ARG A 89 4.55 -28.38 46.74
C ARG A 89 3.08 -28.13 46.44
N GLN A 90 2.21 -28.26 47.46
CA GLN A 90 0.78 -27.96 47.32
C GLN A 90 0.54 -26.49 46.97
N SER A 91 1.34 -25.56 47.50
CA SER A 91 1.27 -24.14 47.17
C SER A 91 1.63 -23.89 45.71
N VAL A 92 2.76 -24.43 45.22
CA VAL A 92 3.15 -24.31 43.80
C VAL A 92 2.09 -24.90 42.89
N MET A 93 1.60 -26.10 43.21
CA MET A 93 0.56 -26.77 42.43
C MET A 93 -0.72 -25.92 42.35
N ARG A 94 -1.18 -25.35 43.48
CA ARG A 94 -2.34 -24.44 43.51
C ARG A 94 -2.10 -23.23 42.62
N THR A 95 -0.93 -22.60 42.74
CA THR A 95 -0.58 -21.44 41.95
C THR A 95 -0.50 -21.74 40.44
N CYS A 96 0.04 -22.89 40.05
CA CYS A 96 0.05 -23.31 38.65
C CYS A 96 -1.38 -23.55 38.11
N LEU A 97 -2.27 -24.14 38.92
CA LEU A 97 -3.68 -24.33 38.56
C LEU A 97 -4.40 -22.98 38.38
N GLU A 98 -4.21 -22.02 39.29
CA GLU A 98 -4.77 -20.65 39.15
C GLU A 98 -4.28 -19.97 37.86
N MET A 99 -3.02 -20.17 37.48
CA MET A 99 -2.46 -19.66 36.22
C MET A 99 -3.05 -20.37 35.00
N ILE A 100 -3.23 -21.70 35.05
CA ILE A 100 -3.88 -22.45 33.97
C ILE A 100 -5.29 -21.93 33.73
N ASP A 101 -6.07 -21.72 34.80
CA ASP A 101 -7.43 -21.19 34.72
C ASP A 101 -7.42 -19.78 34.10
N SER A 102 -6.45 -18.95 34.49
CA SER A 102 -6.27 -17.60 33.93
C SER A 102 -5.93 -17.63 32.44
N TYR A 103 -5.00 -18.49 32.01
CA TYR A 103 -4.69 -18.69 30.60
C TYR A 103 -5.91 -19.19 29.81
N GLN A 104 -6.66 -20.14 30.36
CA GLN A 104 -7.88 -20.66 29.73
C GLN A 104 -8.96 -19.59 29.60
N ALA A 105 -9.18 -18.78 30.64
CA ALA A 105 -10.14 -17.68 30.60
C ALA A 105 -9.82 -16.68 29.48
N ILE A 106 -8.54 -16.27 29.37
CA ILE A 106 -8.10 -15.38 28.29
C ILE A 106 -8.18 -16.05 26.91
N ALA A 107 -7.81 -17.33 26.81
CA ALA A 107 -7.93 -18.09 25.57
C ALA A 107 -9.39 -18.17 25.09
N HIS A 108 -10.33 -18.44 26.00
CA HIS A 108 -11.76 -18.43 25.71
C HIS A 108 -12.28 -17.04 25.32
N GLN A 109 -11.85 -15.99 26.03
CA GLN A 109 -12.21 -14.60 25.70
C GLN A 109 -11.77 -14.23 24.28
N ARG A 110 -10.61 -14.72 23.84
CA ARG A 110 -10.05 -14.52 22.49
C ARG A 110 -10.53 -15.54 21.48
N GLN A 111 -11.41 -16.45 21.88
CA GLN A 111 -11.95 -17.51 21.02
C GLN A 111 -10.85 -18.38 20.41
N LEU A 112 -9.78 -18.68 21.16
CA LEU A 112 -8.72 -19.56 20.70
C LEU A 112 -9.22 -21.00 20.65
N ARG A 113 -8.84 -21.71 19.58
CA ARG A 113 -9.08 -23.15 19.47
C ARG A 113 -8.11 -23.89 20.40
N ASN A 114 -8.60 -24.92 21.09
CA ASN A 114 -7.74 -25.82 21.86
C ASN A 114 -6.87 -26.63 20.90
N LEU A 115 -5.55 -26.43 20.96
CA LEU A 115 -4.60 -27.13 20.11
C LEU A 115 -4.17 -28.45 20.77
N PRO A 116 -3.89 -29.50 19.97
CA PRO A 116 -3.25 -30.72 20.48
C PRO A 116 -1.86 -30.42 21.06
N ASP A 117 -1.42 -31.26 21.99
CA ASP A 117 -0.10 -31.13 22.63
C ASP A 117 1.03 -31.08 21.58
N GLY A 118 1.91 -30.09 21.73
CA GLY A 118 3.04 -29.84 20.83
C GLY A 118 2.70 -29.15 19.50
N GLN A 119 1.42 -29.04 19.12
CA GLN A 119 1.01 -28.38 17.89
C GLN A 119 1.31 -26.87 17.93
N ALA A 120 1.06 -26.20 19.06
CA ALA A 120 1.34 -24.79 19.24
C ALA A 120 2.84 -24.47 19.05
N THR A 121 3.71 -25.29 19.65
CA THR A 121 5.17 -25.17 19.50
C THR A 121 5.60 -25.33 18.05
N LYS A 122 5.05 -26.32 17.33
CA LYS A 122 5.31 -26.53 15.91
C LYS A 122 4.89 -25.32 15.07
N TRP A 123 3.67 -24.83 15.25
CA TRP A 123 3.16 -23.66 14.53
C TRP A 123 3.96 -22.40 14.82
N MET A 124 4.41 -22.19 16.06
CA MET A 124 5.25 -21.05 16.43
C MET A 124 6.61 -21.08 15.74
N HIS A 125 7.32 -22.22 15.78
CA HIS A 125 8.67 -22.31 15.25
C HIS A 125 8.75 -22.57 13.74
N VAL A 126 7.70 -23.11 13.12
CA VAL A 126 7.70 -23.40 11.68
C VAL A 126 6.87 -22.37 10.94
N ASP A 127 5.55 -22.38 11.13
CA ASP A 127 4.64 -21.64 10.26
C ASP A 127 4.67 -20.14 10.55
N TRP A 128 4.54 -19.74 11.82
CA TRP A 128 4.60 -18.34 12.23
C TRP A 128 5.96 -17.72 11.93
N GLN A 129 7.07 -18.41 12.23
CA GLN A 129 8.42 -17.91 11.93
C GLN A 129 8.62 -17.73 10.42
N GLN A 130 8.16 -18.67 9.59
CA GLN A 130 8.21 -18.51 8.13
C GLN A 130 7.37 -17.34 7.63
N LEU A 131 6.17 -17.13 8.20
CA LEU A 131 5.33 -15.99 7.85
C LEU A 131 5.95 -14.67 8.28
N SER A 132 6.52 -14.59 9.48
CA SER A 132 7.24 -13.42 9.98
C SER A 132 8.44 -13.06 9.09
N GLN A 133 9.27 -14.04 8.70
CA GLN A 133 10.39 -13.79 7.78
C GLN A 133 9.93 -13.31 6.39
N ARG A 134 8.81 -13.84 5.88
CA ARG A 134 8.22 -13.38 4.63
C ARG A 134 7.65 -11.98 4.76
N PHE A 135 7.03 -11.66 5.89
CA PHE A 135 6.57 -10.31 6.21
C PHE A 135 7.72 -9.31 6.20
N ASP A 136 8.83 -9.60 6.87
CA ASP A 136 10.02 -8.72 6.87
C ASP A 136 10.61 -8.52 5.46
N THR A 137 10.59 -9.58 4.65
CA THR A 137 11.01 -9.49 3.25
C THR A 137 10.10 -8.57 2.44
N LYS A 138 8.78 -8.71 2.59
CA LYS A 138 7.80 -7.86 1.92
C LYS A 138 7.85 -6.41 2.40
N ALA A 139 8.08 -6.18 3.70
CA ALA A 139 8.28 -4.84 4.25
C ALA A 139 9.50 -4.16 3.63
N ARG A 140 10.62 -4.88 3.44
CA ARG A 140 11.80 -4.35 2.73
C ARG A 140 11.53 -4.06 1.25
N GLU A 141 10.80 -4.92 0.56
CA GLU A 141 10.36 -4.68 -0.82
C GLU A 141 9.46 -3.43 -0.92
N GLN A 142 8.59 -3.21 0.06
CA GLN A 142 7.77 -2.00 0.18
C GLN A 142 8.62 -0.72 0.37
N THR A 143 9.73 -0.80 1.10
CA THR A 143 10.70 0.31 1.21
C THR A 143 11.38 0.59 -0.13
N GLN A 144 11.79 -0.44 -0.88
CA GLN A 144 12.36 -0.29 -2.23
C GLN A 144 11.36 0.37 -3.19
N TRP A 145 10.07 0.08 -3.04
CA TRP A 145 9.02 0.74 -3.82
C TRP A 145 8.96 2.25 -3.57
N THR A 146 9.16 2.69 -2.33
CA THR A 146 9.23 4.12 -1.99
C THR A 146 10.38 4.82 -2.72
N GLN A 147 11.52 4.14 -2.85
CA GLN A 147 12.65 4.62 -3.64
C GLN A 147 12.29 4.71 -5.13
N LEU A 148 11.59 3.71 -5.68
CA LEU A 148 11.13 3.74 -7.07
C LEU A 148 10.14 4.89 -7.35
N LEU A 149 9.20 5.15 -6.44
CA LEU A 149 8.30 6.31 -6.51
C LEU A 149 9.08 7.63 -6.51
N THR A 150 10.15 7.71 -5.73
CA THR A 150 11.04 8.87 -5.69
C THR A 150 11.77 9.04 -7.02
N ASN A 151 12.33 7.97 -7.58
CA ASN A 151 12.96 7.98 -8.91
C ASN A 151 11.98 8.39 -10.02
N LEU A 152 10.73 7.92 -9.96
CA LEU A 152 9.69 8.34 -10.90
C LEU A 152 9.33 9.82 -10.75
N LYS A 153 9.31 10.37 -9.52
CA LYS A 153 9.09 11.80 -9.29
C LYS A 153 10.26 12.63 -9.84
N GLU A 154 11.48 12.12 -9.72
CA GLU A 154 12.65 12.76 -10.31
C GLU A 154 12.63 12.73 -11.83
N LEU A 155 12.22 11.60 -12.43
CA LEU A 155 12.00 11.48 -13.86
C LEU A 155 10.93 12.49 -14.33
N GLN A 156 9.81 12.58 -13.62
CA GLN A 156 8.77 13.59 -13.89
C GLN A 156 9.34 15.01 -13.83
N LYS A 157 10.11 15.35 -12.78
CA LYS A 157 10.79 16.64 -12.65
C LYS A 157 11.82 16.89 -13.76
N ALA A 158 12.52 15.86 -14.24
CA ALA A 158 13.45 15.98 -15.35
C ALA A 158 12.72 16.35 -16.65
N TRP A 159 11.56 15.74 -16.86
CA TRP A 159 10.60 16.09 -17.92
C TRP A 159 9.94 17.46 -17.73
N GLU A 160 9.98 18.07 -16.56
CA GLU A 160 9.54 19.46 -16.37
C GLU A 160 10.68 20.46 -16.65
N LYS A 161 11.90 20.16 -16.18
CA LYS A 161 13.03 21.10 -16.19
C LYS A 161 13.72 21.27 -17.54
N LYS A 162 13.95 20.18 -18.30
CA LYS A 162 14.68 20.22 -19.60
C LYS A 162 14.01 19.48 -20.77
N PRO A 163 12.67 19.36 -20.84
CA PRO A 163 12.05 18.52 -21.85
C PRO A 163 12.26 19.03 -23.28
N GLN A 164 12.28 20.35 -23.45
CA GLN A 164 12.42 20.97 -24.77
C GLN A 164 13.72 20.57 -25.46
N GLN A 165 14.83 20.46 -24.74
CA GLN A 165 16.11 20.15 -25.38
C GLN A 165 16.17 18.69 -25.86
N GLN A 166 15.71 17.74 -25.05
CA GLN A 166 15.73 16.32 -25.41
C GLN A 166 14.71 16.01 -26.50
N VAL A 167 13.47 16.49 -26.37
CA VAL A 167 12.44 16.31 -27.38
C VAL A 167 12.84 16.96 -28.70
N ASN A 168 13.39 18.17 -28.68
CA ASN A 168 13.88 18.80 -29.90
C ASN A 168 15.06 18.04 -30.52
N LYS A 169 15.95 17.42 -29.73
CA LYS A 169 17.03 16.56 -30.25
C LYS A 169 16.48 15.31 -30.94
N ILE A 170 15.49 14.66 -30.33
CA ILE A 170 14.82 13.47 -30.90
C ILE A 170 14.12 13.83 -32.21
N ILE A 171 13.29 14.89 -32.18
CA ILE A 171 12.61 15.41 -33.38
C ILE A 171 13.64 15.76 -34.46
N HIS A 172 14.71 16.47 -34.09
CA HIS A 172 15.78 16.82 -35.02
C HIS A 172 16.45 15.59 -35.61
N SER A 173 16.73 14.58 -34.80
CA SER A 173 17.29 13.31 -35.26
C SER A 173 16.39 12.70 -36.34
N PHE A 174 15.09 12.55 -36.07
CA PHE A 174 14.15 11.99 -37.06
C PHE A 174 14.11 12.77 -38.36
N LEU A 175 14.07 14.09 -38.24
CA LEU A 175 14.04 14.99 -39.39
C LEU A 175 15.31 14.92 -40.24
N MET A 176 16.47 14.58 -39.65
CA MET A 176 17.74 14.49 -40.37
C MET A 176 18.05 13.08 -40.87
N THR A 177 17.62 12.03 -40.17
CA THR A 177 18.05 10.65 -40.47
C THR A 177 17.01 9.84 -41.23
N THR A 178 15.73 10.10 -41.02
CA THR A 178 14.65 9.19 -41.46
C THR A 178 13.51 9.85 -42.20
N PHE A 179 13.46 11.18 -42.21
CA PHE A 179 12.39 11.93 -42.84
C PHE A 179 12.82 12.37 -44.24
N ASP A 180 12.26 11.73 -45.26
CA ASP A 180 12.36 12.18 -46.64
C ASP A 180 11.12 13.05 -46.94
N PRO A 181 11.23 14.38 -46.94
CA PRO A 181 10.09 15.26 -47.08
C PRO A 181 9.45 15.06 -48.47
N PRO A 182 8.13 14.80 -48.55
CA PRO A 182 7.46 14.70 -49.84
C PRO A 182 7.47 16.06 -50.55
N THR A 183 7.34 16.05 -51.87
CA THR A 183 7.30 17.27 -52.69
C THR A 183 6.28 18.28 -52.13
N GLY A 184 6.74 19.52 -51.89
CA GLY A 184 5.93 20.57 -51.29
C GLY A 184 5.96 20.64 -49.76
N CYS A 185 6.75 19.78 -49.09
CA CYS A 185 7.06 19.87 -47.67
C CYS A 185 8.53 20.27 -47.48
N HIS A 186 8.80 21.27 -46.66
CA HIS A 186 10.16 21.79 -46.44
C HIS A 186 10.42 22.04 -44.96
N ILE A 187 11.62 21.67 -44.49
CA ILE A 187 12.08 22.04 -43.16
C ILE A 187 12.90 23.33 -43.28
N VAL A 188 12.42 24.41 -42.68
CA VAL A 188 13.04 25.73 -42.81
C VAL A 188 13.44 26.28 -41.44
N VAL A 189 14.69 26.74 -41.33
CA VAL A 189 15.10 27.62 -40.22
C VAL A 189 14.68 29.04 -40.58
N VAL A 190 13.81 29.62 -39.76
CA VAL A 190 13.29 30.96 -40.03
C VAL A 190 14.39 31.97 -39.75
N ASP A 191 14.71 32.81 -40.73
CA ASP A 191 15.72 33.85 -40.64
C ASP A 191 15.09 35.24 -40.91
N ARG A 192 15.93 36.27 -40.98
CA ARG A 192 15.46 37.64 -41.25
C ARG A 192 14.93 37.83 -42.67
N HIS A 193 15.26 36.95 -43.61
CA HIS A 193 14.89 37.09 -45.02
C HIS A 193 13.58 36.34 -45.34
N ASN A 194 13.40 35.16 -44.75
CA ASN A 194 12.27 34.28 -45.07
C ASN A 194 11.06 34.46 -44.12
N TYR A 195 11.22 35.04 -42.92
CA TYR A 195 10.09 35.13 -41.97
C TYR A 195 8.88 35.88 -42.56
N ALA A 196 9.15 36.93 -43.36
CA ALA A 196 8.12 37.70 -44.05
C ALA A 196 7.47 36.89 -45.18
N GLN A 197 8.27 36.14 -45.94
CA GLN A 197 7.79 35.28 -47.03
C GLN A 197 6.88 34.16 -46.51
N LEU A 198 7.19 33.63 -45.32
CA LEU A 198 6.40 32.58 -44.65
C LEU A 198 5.17 33.11 -43.89
N GLY A 199 4.94 34.42 -43.86
CA GLY A 199 3.83 34.99 -43.08
C GLY A 199 3.99 34.81 -41.57
N LEU A 200 5.23 34.71 -41.08
CA LEU A 200 5.55 34.51 -39.66
C LEU A 200 5.90 35.82 -38.95
N LYS A 201 5.66 35.89 -37.64
CA LYS A 201 6.06 37.07 -36.84
C LYS A 201 7.58 37.07 -36.62
N ARG A 202 8.20 38.24 -36.42
CA ARG A 202 9.65 38.36 -36.13
C ARG A 202 10.13 37.49 -34.96
N LYS A 203 9.28 37.18 -33.98
CA LYS A 203 9.58 36.26 -32.87
C LYS A 203 9.86 34.81 -33.30
N ALA A 204 9.52 34.46 -34.54
CA ALA A 204 9.80 33.14 -35.10
C ALA A 204 11.22 33.03 -35.68
N ILE A 205 11.97 34.14 -35.81
CA ILE A 205 13.36 34.11 -36.31
C ILE A 205 14.21 33.25 -35.35
N GLY A 206 14.93 32.29 -35.92
CA GLY A 206 15.70 31.25 -35.21
C GLY A 206 14.89 29.97 -34.94
N SER A 207 13.57 29.98 -35.11
CA SER A 207 12.74 28.77 -34.95
C SER A 207 12.80 27.90 -36.20
N ARG A 208 12.67 26.58 -36.01
CA ARG A 208 12.48 25.62 -37.08
C ARG A 208 10.99 25.43 -37.36
N GLN A 209 10.61 25.48 -38.63
CA GLN A 209 9.24 25.31 -39.09
C GLN A 209 9.22 24.20 -40.14
N LEU A 210 8.17 23.40 -40.12
CA LEU A 210 7.79 22.55 -41.24
C LEU A 210 6.78 23.34 -42.07
N VAL A 211 7.14 23.64 -43.32
CA VAL A 211 6.39 24.49 -44.23
C VAL A 211 5.82 23.62 -45.35
N PHE A 212 4.52 23.76 -45.60
CA PHE A 212 3.79 23.05 -46.64
C PHE A 212 3.31 24.02 -47.71
N GLU A 213 3.48 23.64 -48.96
CA GLU A 213 2.94 24.33 -50.12
C GLU A 213 1.50 23.85 -50.35
N CYS A 214 0.51 24.66 -49.95
CA CYS A 214 -0.90 24.26 -49.98
C CYS A 214 -1.46 23.97 -51.39
N HIS A 215 -0.73 24.34 -52.44
CA HIS A 215 -1.11 24.05 -53.82
C HIS A 215 -0.58 22.70 -54.32
N LEU A 216 0.43 22.13 -53.64
CA LEU A 216 0.99 20.82 -53.95
C LEU A 216 0.47 19.73 -53.01
N LEU A 217 0.24 20.06 -51.73
CA LEU A 217 -0.21 19.13 -50.71
C LEU A 217 -1.60 19.52 -50.20
N SER A 218 -2.54 18.57 -50.26
CA SER A 218 -3.86 18.76 -49.67
C SER A 218 -3.74 18.89 -48.14
N ARG A 219 -4.75 19.48 -47.49
CA ARG A 219 -4.76 19.57 -46.01
C ARG A 219 -4.69 18.19 -45.35
N GLN A 220 -5.30 17.18 -45.97
CA GLN A 220 -5.26 15.82 -45.47
C GLN A 220 -3.85 15.24 -45.55
N ASP A 221 -3.11 15.49 -46.63
CA ASP A 221 -1.72 15.05 -46.78
C ASP A 221 -0.81 15.74 -45.76
N GLN A 222 -1.03 17.04 -45.51
CA GLN A 222 -0.31 17.80 -44.49
C GLN A 222 -0.53 17.19 -43.09
N MET A 223 -1.78 16.86 -42.76
CA MET A 223 -2.12 16.19 -41.49
C MET A 223 -1.52 14.79 -41.42
N ALA A 224 -1.53 14.02 -42.52
CA ALA A 224 -0.94 12.69 -42.58
C ALA A 224 0.58 12.72 -42.36
N ILE A 225 1.29 13.69 -42.95
CA ILE A 225 2.73 13.88 -42.74
C ILE A 225 3.04 14.20 -41.27
N ILE A 226 2.26 15.08 -40.64
CA ILE A 226 2.44 15.41 -39.21
C ILE A 226 2.09 14.20 -38.34
N ALA A 227 1.03 13.46 -38.69
CA ALA A 227 0.65 12.24 -37.98
C ALA A 227 1.75 11.17 -38.04
N ASP A 228 2.42 10.99 -39.20
CA ASP A 228 3.58 10.10 -39.34
C ASP A 228 4.72 10.51 -38.40
N LEU A 229 5.04 11.81 -38.35
CA LEU A 229 6.05 12.33 -37.42
C LEU A 229 5.68 12.10 -35.95
N CYS A 230 4.41 12.31 -35.59
CA CYS A 230 3.89 12.01 -34.26
C CYS A 230 3.97 10.51 -33.95
N GLN A 231 3.67 9.65 -34.93
CA GLN A 231 3.74 8.20 -34.79
C GLN A 231 5.17 7.71 -34.57
N ARG A 232 6.16 8.25 -35.29
CA ARG A 232 7.58 7.93 -35.07
C ARG A 232 8.05 8.32 -33.67
N PHE A 233 7.65 9.50 -33.20
CA PHE A 233 7.91 9.90 -31.82
C PHE A 233 7.22 8.96 -30.83
N ALA A 234 5.95 8.59 -31.09
CA ALA A 234 5.19 7.66 -30.28
C ALA A 234 5.87 6.30 -30.16
N THR A 235 6.47 5.79 -31.24
CA THR A 235 7.23 4.53 -31.23
C THR A 235 8.43 4.61 -30.30
N VAL A 236 9.30 5.61 -30.44
CA VAL A 236 10.50 5.74 -29.58
C VAL A 236 10.13 6.02 -28.13
N PHE A 237 9.11 6.85 -27.91
CA PHE A 237 8.57 7.08 -26.58
C PHE A 237 8.00 5.77 -25.98
N GLY A 238 7.23 5.03 -26.77
CA GLY A 238 6.59 3.78 -26.38
C GLY A 238 7.59 2.71 -26.00
N GLU A 239 8.67 2.53 -26.75
CA GLU A 239 9.76 1.60 -26.43
C GLU A 239 10.41 1.92 -25.08
N ASN A 240 10.74 3.20 -24.85
CA ASN A 240 11.33 3.66 -23.60
C ASN A 240 10.34 3.51 -22.42
N ALA A 241 9.09 3.94 -22.62
CA ALA A 241 8.03 3.81 -21.64
C ALA A 241 7.77 2.35 -21.28
N HIS A 242 7.73 1.44 -22.27
CA HIS A 242 7.53 0.02 -22.04
C HIS A 242 8.66 -0.60 -21.21
N HIS A 243 9.92 -0.24 -21.49
CA HIS A 243 11.05 -0.68 -20.68
C HIS A 243 10.92 -0.21 -19.22
N ASN A 244 10.59 1.06 -19.00
CA ASN A 244 10.38 1.60 -17.66
C ASN A 244 9.19 0.94 -16.96
N LEU A 245 8.07 0.77 -17.65
CA LEU A 245 6.88 0.12 -17.13
C LEU A 245 7.12 -1.34 -16.79
N ALA A 246 7.87 -2.08 -17.61
CA ALA A 246 8.24 -3.46 -17.31
C ALA A 246 9.09 -3.56 -16.04
N HIS A 247 10.02 -2.63 -15.82
CA HIS A 247 10.80 -2.56 -14.59
C HIS A 247 9.90 -2.27 -13.37
N ILE A 248 8.98 -1.31 -13.48
CA ILE A 248 8.05 -0.98 -12.39
C ILE A 248 7.10 -2.14 -12.11
N ASP A 249 6.55 -2.78 -13.14
CA ASP A 249 5.65 -3.93 -13.04
C ASP A 249 6.34 -5.13 -12.38
N ALA A 250 7.62 -5.38 -12.70
CA ALA A 250 8.41 -6.41 -12.03
C ALA A 250 8.61 -6.12 -10.53
N GLN A 251 8.79 -4.85 -10.16
CA GLN A 251 8.89 -4.45 -8.75
C GLN A 251 7.53 -4.53 -8.03
N LEU A 252 6.43 -4.16 -8.70
CA LEU A 252 5.08 -4.33 -8.18
C LEU A 252 4.82 -5.80 -7.84
N LYS A 253 5.02 -6.70 -8.80
CA LYS A 253 4.81 -8.14 -8.63
C LYS A 253 5.65 -8.73 -7.51
N ARG A 254 6.88 -8.23 -7.32
CA ARG A 254 7.71 -8.63 -6.19
C ARG A 254 7.11 -8.14 -4.87
N GLY A 255 6.64 -6.91 -4.78
CA GLY A 255 6.07 -6.34 -3.56
C GLY A 255 4.70 -6.89 -3.16
N GLU A 256 3.97 -7.61 -4.03
CA GLU A 256 2.59 -8.03 -3.74
C GLU A 256 2.48 -8.88 -2.46
N PRO A 257 1.69 -8.44 -1.46
CA PRO A 257 1.54 -9.15 -0.19
C PRO A 257 0.41 -10.19 -0.21
N HIS A 258 -0.29 -10.38 -1.34
CA HIS A 258 -1.50 -11.19 -1.40
C HIS A 258 -1.29 -12.66 -0.98
N ASP A 259 -0.25 -13.32 -1.51
CA ASP A 259 0.08 -14.70 -1.14
C ASP A 259 0.45 -14.84 0.34
N LEU A 260 1.06 -13.80 0.92
CA LEU A 260 1.39 -13.77 2.34
C LEU A 260 0.12 -13.60 3.17
N HIS A 261 -0.77 -12.69 2.77
CA HIS A 261 -2.06 -12.46 3.40
C HIS A 261 -2.90 -13.74 3.46
N LEU A 262 -3.04 -14.46 2.35
CA LEU A 262 -3.80 -15.72 2.30
C LEU A 262 -3.25 -16.78 3.25
N LYS A 263 -1.92 -16.92 3.33
CA LYS A 263 -1.30 -17.87 4.27
C LYS A 263 -1.43 -17.43 5.72
N CYS A 264 -1.35 -16.13 5.98
CA CYS A 264 -1.60 -15.53 7.28
C CYS A 264 -3.03 -15.79 7.74
N GLN A 265 -4.02 -15.53 6.87
CA GLN A 265 -5.43 -15.81 7.14
C GLN A 265 -5.69 -17.31 7.35
N ALA A 266 -5.05 -18.20 6.58
CA ALA A 266 -5.19 -19.64 6.77
C ALA A 266 -4.75 -20.06 8.19
N LEU A 267 -3.55 -19.64 8.62
CA LEU A 267 -3.06 -19.93 9.98
C LEU A 267 -3.95 -19.28 11.05
N TYR A 268 -4.43 -18.06 10.80
CA TYR A 268 -5.35 -17.36 11.69
C TYR A 268 -6.65 -18.15 11.87
N HIS A 269 -7.28 -18.63 10.80
CA HIS A 269 -8.49 -19.46 10.89
C HIS A 269 -8.27 -20.84 11.52
N GLU A 270 -7.04 -21.35 11.49
CA GLU A 270 -6.69 -22.58 12.20
C GLU A 270 -6.57 -22.36 13.72
N LEU A 271 -6.07 -21.18 14.13
CA LEU A 271 -5.86 -20.76 15.53
C LEU A 271 -7.13 -20.25 16.23
N PHE A 272 -7.93 -19.46 15.54
CA PHE A 272 -9.11 -18.80 16.10
C PHE A 272 -10.38 -19.55 15.70
N LEU A 273 -11.33 -19.68 16.63
CA LEU A 273 -12.66 -20.14 16.29
C LEU A 273 -13.29 -19.13 15.32
N PRO A 274 -14.03 -19.59 14.30
CA PRO A 274 -14.81 -18.69 13.49
C PRO A 274 -15.71 -17.89 14.44
N LEU A 275 -15.61 -16.56 14.37
CA LEU A 275 -16.62 -15.70 14.97
C LEU A 275 -17.92 -16.14 14.33
N ASP A 276 -18.75 -16.87 15.07
CA ASP A 276 -20.11 -17.16 14.70
C ASP A 276 -20.76 -15.80 14.53
N LEU A 277 -20.76 -15.31 13.28
CA LEU A 277 -21.53 -14.14 12.92
C LEU A 277 -22.93 -14.45 13.43
N PRO A 278 -23.52 -13.56 14.26
CA PRO A 278 -24.83 -13.81 14.83
C PRO A 278 -25.71 -14.24 13.67
N SER A 279 -26.06 -15.53 13.65
CA SER A 279 -26.80 -16.13 12.53
C SER A 279 -27.91 -15.15 12.24
N PRO A 280 -28.02 -14.60 11.02
CA PRO A 280 -28.97 -13.55 10.72
C PRO A 280 -30.31 -14.09 11.15
N SER A 281 -30.76 -13.63 12.31
CA SER A 281 -31.89 -14.27 12.96
C SER A 281 -33.03 -14.12 11.97
N LEU A 282 -33.82 -15.18 11.84
CA LEU A 282 -34.92 -15.29 10.89
C LEU A 282 -35.95 -14.14 11.00
N SER A 283 -35.77 -13.19 11.93
CA SER A 283 -36.45 -11.90 12.01
C SER A 283 -36.13 -10.93 10.85
N SER A 284 -35.01 -11.08 10.12
CA SER A 284 -34.70 -10.23 8.96
C SER A 284 -35.57 -10.54 7.72
N SER A 285 -36.14 -11.74 7.62
CA SER A 285 -37.13 -12.08 6.58
C SER A 285 -38.44 -11.29 6.79
N ALA A 286 -38.85 -11.07 8.03
CA ALA A 286 -40.01 -10.24 8.35
C ALA A 286 -39.72 -8.74 8.10
N ALA A 287 -38.51 -8.26 8.39
CA ALA A 287 -38.12 -6.87 8.13
C ALA A 287 -37.92 -6.57 6.63
N ALA A 288 -37.36 -7.50 5.84
CA ALA A 288 -37.25 -7.37 4.39
C ALA A 288 -38.63 -7.46 3.69
N ALA A 289 -39.53 -8.33 4.18
CA ALA A 289 -40.91 -8.39 3.71
C ALA A 289 -41.72 -7.14 4.11
N ALA A 290 -41.50 -6.59 5.31
CA ALA A 290 -42.11 -5.34 5.75
C ALA A 290 -41.56 -4.10 5.00
N ALA A 291 -40.27 -4.08 4.66
CA ALA A 291 -39.67 -3.03 3.83
C ALA A 291 -40.14 -3.11 2.37
N ALA A 292 -40.29 -4.32 1.82
CA ALA A 292 -40.88 -4.53 0.49
C ALA A 292 -42.39 -4.18 0.46
N ALA A 293 -43.13 -4.46 1.54
CA ALA A 293 -44.53 -4.06 1.69
C ALA A 293 -44.68 -2.53 1.91
N ALA A 294 -43.76 -1.90 2.64
CA ALA A 294 -43.74 -0.45 2.83
C ALA A 294 -43.37 0.30 1.53
N ALA A 295 -42.46 -0.25 0.73
CA ALA A 295 -42.12 0.28 -0.60
C ALA A 295 -43.29 0.17 -1.61
N ALA A 296 -44.17 -0.82 -1.45
CA ALA A 296 -45.37 -0.97 -2.28
C ALA A 296 -46.51 0.00 -1.88
N VAL A 297 -46.52 0.52 -0.65
CA VAL A 297 -47.55 1.46 -0.15
C VAL A 297 -47.10 2.93 -0.27
N ALA A 298 -45.80 3.21 -0.38
CA ALA A 298 -45.24 4.57 -0.40
C ALA A 298 -45.28 5.30 -1.77
N ASN A 299 -46.15 4.90 -2.71
CA ASN A 299 -46.35 5.63 -3.97
C ASN A 299 -47.68 6.40 -4.05
N LYS A 300 -48.14 6.93 -2.91
CA LYS A 300 -49.16 7.98 -2.86
C LYS A 300 -48.98 8.82 -1.59
N SER A 301 -48.91 10.13 -1.79
CA SER A 301 -49.00 11.22 -0.80
C SER A 301 -47.69 11.90 -0.38
N SER A 302 -47.46 12.96 -1.14
CA SER A 302 -46.75 14.21 -0.88
C SER A 302 -46.99 14.87 0.50
N ARG A 303 -45.92 15.52 1.01
CA ARG A 303 -45.81 16.64 1.99
C ARG A 303 -46.08 16.36 3.48
N HIS A 304 -45.03 16.40 4.31
CA HIS A 304 -44.80 17.50 5.28
C HIS A 304 -43.40 17.41 5.93
N SER A 305 -42.81 18.57 6.23
CA SER A 305 -41.56 18.75 6.96
C SER A 305 -41.69 18.37 8.44
N THR A 306 -40.65 17.77 9.00
CA THR A 306 -40.21 17.98 10.39
C THR A 306 -38.71 17.74 10.51
N ASP A 307 -38.02 18.74 11.07
CA ASP A 307 -36.68 18.65 11.65
C ASP A 307 -36.64 17.57 12.74
N ASP A 308 -35.63 16.71 12.72
CA ASP A 308 -35.24 15.93 13.90
C ASP A 308 -33.72 15.77 13.97
N HIS A 309 -33.14 16.37 15.02
CA HIS A 309 -31.75 16.19 15.43
C HIS A 309 -31.55 14.79 16.02
N HIS A 310 -30.86 13.91 15.29
CA HIS A 310 -30.34 12.66 15.84
C HIS A 310 -28.88 12.83 16.26
N ASN A 311 -28.65 12.75 17.58
CA ASN A 311 -27.32 12.55 18.16
C ASN A 311 -26.78 11.17 17.73
N PRO A 312 -25.52 11.07 17.29
CA PRO A 312 -24.90 9.78 17.03
C PRO A 312 -24.63 9.02 18.34
N PRO A 313 -24.77 7.69 18.36
CA PRO A 313 -24.40 6.88 19.51
C PRO A 313 -22.88 6.93 19.75
N PRO A 314 -22.43 6.83 21.01
CA PRO A 314 -20.99 6.84 21.34
C PRO A 314 -20.32 5.61 20.72
N GLN A 315 -19.28 5.85 19.92
CA GLN A 315 -18.42 4.79 19.41
C GLN A 315 -17.59 4.18 20.56
N PRO A 316 -17.35 2.87 20.58
CA PRO A 316 -16.44 2.25 21.54
C PRO A 316 -15.03 2.78 21.28
N THR A 317 -14.44 3.44 22.29
CA THR A 317 -13.07 3.93 22.24
C THR A 317 -12.10 2.75 22.24
N SER A 318 -11.51 2.48 21.07
CA SER A 318 -10.38 1.57 20.89
C SER A 318 -9.11 2.17 21.51
N TYR A 319 -8.95 2.03 22.82
CA TYR A 319 -7.76 2.52 23.54
C TYR A 319 -6.53 1.61 23.33
N LEU A 320 -6.74 0.40 22.79
CA LEU A 320 -5.67 -0.57 22.51
C LEU A 320 -4.87 -0.24 21.23
N ASP A 321 -5.48 0.47 20.26
CA ASP A 321 -4.90 0.74 18.94
C ASP A 321 -3.68 1.66 19.03
N SER A 322 -3.71 2.66 19.91
CA SER A 322 -2.65 3.69 19.99
C SER A 322 -1.32 3.13 20.47
N LEU A 323 -1.35 2.18 21.40
CA LEU A 323 -0.15 1.58 21.99
C LEU A 323 0.46 0.51 21.08
N GLN A 324 -0.38 -0.14 20.26
CA GLN A 324 0.05 -1.09 19.23
C GLN A 324 0.63 -0.34 18.02
N GLN A 325 -0.02 0.75 17.58
CA GLN A 325 0.51 1.66 16.57
C GLN A 325 1.83 2.31 17.02
N GLN A 326 1.93 2.75 18.28
CA GLN A 326 3.17 3.30 18.82
C GLN A 326 4.32 2.27 18.81
N ARG A 327 4.04 0.98 19.05
CA ARG A 327 5.06 -0.08 18.97
C ARG A 327 5.50 -0.34 17.53
N VAL A 328 4.56 -0.32 16.59
CA VAL A 328 4.86 -0.44 15.15
C VAL A 328 5.68 0.77 14.69
N ASP A 329 5.30 1.98 15.09
CA ASP A 329 6.02 3.22 14.75
C ASP A 329 7.42 3.26 15.39
N GLN A 330 7.56 2.79 16.63
CA GLN A 330 8.85 2.67 17.31
C GLN A 330 9.75 1.60 16.66
N TRP A 331 9.15 0.53 16.14
CA TRP A 331 9.87 -0.49 15.37
C TRP A 331 10.38 0.07 14.03
N TYR A 332 9.56 0.84 13.31
CA TYR A 332 10.00 1.55 12.09
C TYR A 332 11.09 2.59 12.38
N ALA A 333 10.96 3.37 13.47
CA ALA A 333 11.98 4.34 13.88
C ALA A 333 13.34 3.70 14.23
N ASN A 334 13.31 2.49 14.81
CA ASN A 334 14.53 1.73 15.09
C ASN A 334 15.17 1.17 13.82
N GLN A 335 14.38 0.78 12.80
CA GLN A 335 14.93 0.38 11.49
C GLN A 335 15.61 1.54 10.75
N ASP A 336 15.00 2.74 10.75
CA ASP A 336 15.59 3.92 10.11
C ASP A 336 16.93 4.32 10.77
N GLN A 337 17.04 4.17 12.10
CA GLN A 337 18.32 4.38 12.81
C GLN A 337 19.38 3.35 12.43
N GLN A 338 18.98 2.09 12.19
CA GLN A 338 19.91 1.02 11.88
C GLN A 338 20.45 1.14 10.44
N GLN A 339 19.63 1.60 9.49
CA GLN A 339 20.09 1.92 8.13
C GLN A 339 21.11 3.07 8.11
N HIS A 340 20.91 4.11 8.93
CA HIS A 340 21.83 5.24 9.00
C HIS A 340 23.21 4.84 9.56
N LEU A 341 23.26 3.87 10.48
CA LEU A 341 24.51 3.35 11.05
C LEU A 341 25.29 2.46 10.08
N ASP A 342 24.59 1.71 9.21
CA ASP A 342 25.22 0.89 8.16
C ASP A 342 25.79 1.75 7.01
N ASP A 343 25.13 2.85 6.66
CA ASP A 343 25.64 3.80 5.66
C ASP A 343 26.89 4.56 6.17
N ASP A 344 26.93 4.96 7.45
CA ASP A 344 28.09 5.63 8.05
C ASP A 344 29.28 4.67 8.27
N GLN A 345 29.05 3.35 8.45
CA GLN A 345 30.12 2.36 8.55
C GLN A 345 30.72 1.98 7.19
N GLN A 346 29.96 2.04 6.09
CA GLN A 346 30.51 1.77 4.75
C GLN A 346 31.41 2.90 4.23
N GLU A 347 31.33 4.12 4.78
CA GLU A 347 32.19 5.23 4.35
C GLU A 347 33.59 5.22 5.00
N MET A 348 33.81 4.48 6.10
CA MET A 348 35.11 4.44 6.79
C MET A 348 36.05 3.27 6.39
N ASP A 349 35.60 2.30 5.59
CA ASP A 349 36.38 1.10 5.24
C ASP A 349 36.71 0.97 3.74
N LEU A 350 37.04 2.09 3.07
CA LEU A 350 37.62 2.06 1.71
C LEU A 350 39.16 1.93 1.76
N PRO A 351 39.76 0.79 1.36
CA PRO A 351 41.21 0.66 1.27
C PRO A 351 41.79 1.52 0.13
N PRO A 352 43.06 1.95 0.24
CA PRO A 352 43.71 2.78 -0.78
C PRO A 352 43.75 2.06 -2.13
N THR A 353 43.24 2.74 -3.16
CA THR A 353 43.11 2.26 -4.54
C THR A 353 44.48 2.04 -5.19
N THR A 354 44.85 0.78 -5.40
CA THR A 354 45.90 0.39 -6.35
C THR A 354 45.36 0.45 -7.79
N PRO A 355 46.18 0.90 -8.78
CA PRO A 355 45.75 1.00 -10.17
C PRO A 355 45.52 -0.40 -10.80
N PRO A 356 44.54 -0.52 -11.72
CA PRO A 356 44.17 -1.80 -12.32
C PRO A 356 45.22 -2.31 -13.33
N PRO A 357 45.48 -3.63 -13.37
CA PRO A 357 46.37 -4.22 -14.37
C PRO A 357 45.75 -4.20 -15.78
N PRO A 358 46.58 -4.19 -16.84
CA PRO A 358 46.11 -4.14 -18.23
C PRO A 358 45.39 -5.43 -18.66
N PRO A 359 44.43 -5.33 -19.59
CA PRO A 359 43.62 -6.47 -20.02
C PRO A 359 44.42 -7.48 -20.88
N PRO A 360 44.15 -8.80 -20.74
CA PRO A 360 44.77 -9.82 -21.58
C PRO A 360 44.18 -9.83 -23.02
N PRO A 361 44.96 -10.30 -24.01
CA PRO A 361 44.55 -10.32 -25.41
C PRO A 361 43.46 -11.37 -25.72
N PRO A 362 42.65 -11.17 -26.77
CA PRO A 362 41.50 -12.00 -27.07
C PRO A 362 41.90 -13.36 -27.66
N THR A 363 41.55 -14.44 -26.97
CA THR A 363 41.55 -15.81 -27.51
C THR A 363 40.33 -16.04 -28.40
N THR A 364 40.61 -16.36 -29.65
CA THR A 364 39.68 -16.89 -30.66
C THR A 364 39.04 -18.21 -30.21
N THR A 365 37.71 -18.25 -30.12
CA THR A 365 36.94 -19.49 -29.93
C THR A 365 36.52 -20.09 -31.27
N THR A 366 37.01 -21.30 -31.52
CA THR A 366 36.62 -22.18 -32.62
C THR A 366 35.38 -22.99 -32.23
N THR A 367 34.46 -23.06 -33.18
CA THR A 367 33.22 -23.82 -33.26
C THR A 367 33.41 -25.33 -33.04
N THR A 368 32.64 -25.98 -32.15
CA THR A 368 32.26 -27.40 -32.34
C THR A 368 31.02 -27.86 -31.55
N ALA A 369 30.09 -28.46 -32.31
CA ALA A 369 29.24 -29.62 -32.03
C ALA A 369 28.25 -29.66 -30.84
N HIS A 370 26.97 -29.64 -31.25
CA HIS A 370 25.80 -30.24 -30.60
C HIS A 370 26.04 -31.70 -30.18
N GLN A 371 25.70 -32.04 -28.93
CA GLN A 371 25.39 -33.41 -28.52
C GLN A 371 24.17 -33.41 -27.59
N GLN A 372 23.15 -34.16 -28.02
CA GLN A 372 21.89 -34.42 -27.32
C GLN A 372 22.13 -35.45 -26.21
N HIS A 373 21.62 -35.18 -25.00
CA HIS A 373 21.46 -36.19 -23.96
C HIS A 373 19.98 -36.43 -23.65
N HIS A 374 19.56 -37.68 -23.88
CA HIS A 374 18.29 -38.27 -23.48
C HIS A 374 18.29 -38.57 -21.96
N HIS A 375 17.16 -38.30 -21.29
CA HIS A 375 16.84 -38.88 -19.98
C HIS A 375 15.56 -39.76 -20.07
N PRO A 376 15.52 -40.91 -19.38
CA PRO A 376 14.41 -41.87 -19.49
C PRO A 376 13.26 -41.55 -18.53
N TYR A 377 12.04 -41.75 -19.03
CA TYR A 377 10.79 -41.78 -18.27
C TYR A 377 10.64 -43.14 -17.57
N LEU A 378 10.35 -43.13 -16.26
CA LEU A 378 9.86 -44.29 -15.50
C LEU A 378 8.38 -44.07 -15.19
N SER A 379 7.52 -44.89 -15.79
CA SER A 379 6.09 -44.99 -15.49
C SER A 379 5.86 -45.87 -14.26
N HIS A 380 5.03 -45.41 -13.33
CA HIS A 380 4.43 -46.26 -12.30
C HIS A 380 2.90 -46.12 -12.36
N ASP A 381 2.26 -47.25 -12.62
CA ASP A 381 0.82 -47.47 -12.61
C ASP A 381 0.26 -47.45 -11.17
N ILE A 382 -0.85 -46.75 -10.96
CA ILE A 382 -1.70 -46.86 -9.75
C ILE A 382 -3.17 -46.99 -10.22
N PRO A 383 -3.95 -47.95 -9.68
CA PRO A 383 -5.30 -48.28 -10.16
C PRO A 383 -6.40 -47.29 -9.72
N PRO A 384 -7.59 -47.32 -10.38
CA PRO A 384 -8.62 -46.30 -10.20
C PRO A 384 -9.52 -46.57 -8.99
N ILE A 385 -9.74 -45.55 -8.16
CA ILE A 385 -10.82 -45.52 -7.16
C ILE A 385 -11.98 -44.69 -7.72
N ALA A 386 -13.17 -45.26 -7.63
CA ALA A 386 -14.42 -44.75 -8.16
C ALA A 386 -14.83 -43.41 -7.52
N THR A 387 -15.09 -42.41 -8.36
CA THR A 387 -15.66 -41.11 -7.99
C THR A 387 -17.17 -41.20 -7.86
N ALA A 388 -17.68 -41.14 -6.62
CA ALA A 388 -19.05 -40.71 -6.34
C ALA A 388 -19.10 -39.18 -6.31
N LYS A 389 -19.85 -38.60 -7.24
CA LYS A 389 -20.09 -37.16 -7.40
C LYS A 389 -21.09 -36.69 -6.35
N SER A 390 -20.63 -35.97 -5.32
CA SER A 390 -21.47 -35.06 -4.54
C SER A 390 -21.07 -33.62 -4.87
N PRO A 391 -22.05 -32.70 -5.07
CA PRO A 391 -21.74 -31.30 -5.32
C PRO A 391 -21.20 -30.65 -4.03
N PRO A 392 -20.09 -29.89 -4.09
CA PRO A 392 -19.63 -29.14 -2.94
C PRO A 392 -20.65 -28.04 -2.59
N PRO A 393 -20.95 -27.79 -1.30
CA PRO A 393 -21.78 -26.67 -0.91
C PRO A 393 -21.09 -25.35 -1.26
N PRO A 394 -21.86 -24.28 -1.52
CA PRO A 394 -21.30 -22.96 -1.80
C PRO A 394 -20.61 -22.43 -0.54
N VAL A 395 -19.27 -22.38 -0.58
CA VAL A 395 -18.46 -21.71 0.43
C VAL A 395 -18.62 -20.21 0.22
N VAL A 396 -19.38 -19.57 1.10
CA VAL A 396 -19.47 -18.10 1.14
C VAL A 396 -18.25 -17.61 1.94
N PRO A 397 -17.38 -16.76 1.36
CA PRO A 397 -16.20 -16.27 2.06
C PRO A 397 -16.61 -15.39 3.24
N MET A 398 -16.10 -15.71 4.43
CA MET A 398 -16.31 -14.95 5.65
C MET A 398 -15.58 -13.60 5.55
N THR A 399 -16.34 -12.52 5.67
CA THR A 399 -15.83 -11.14 5.69
C THR A 399 -15.43 -10.76 7.12
N LEU A 400 -14.16 -11.03 7.47
CA LEU A 400 -13.40 -10.10 8.30
C LEU A 400 -13.44 -8.74 7.56
N ARG A 401 -13.77 -7.65 8.27
CA ARG A 401 -14.11 -6.30 7.76
C ARG A 401 -14.08 -6.19 6.22
N PRO A 402 -15.24 -6.07 5.53
CA PRO A 402 -15.25 -5.78 4.10
C PRO A 402 -14.70 -4.36 3.87
N THR A 403 -13.38 -4.20 3.88
CA THR A 403 -12.75 -3.17 3.10
C THR A 403 -13.06 -3.54 1.65
N PRO A 404 -13.70 -2.67 0.86
CA PRO A 404 -13.94 -2.94 -0.55
C PRO A 404 -12.59 -3.01 -1.26
N PHE A 405 -11.96 -4.19 -1.23
CA PHE A 405 -10.80 -4.49 -2.04
C PHE A 405 -11.30 -4.49 -3.48
N ILE A 406 -11.09 -3.37 -4.16
CA ILE A 406 -11.10 -3.36 -5.61
C ILE A 406 -10.00 -4.33 -6.02
N ASP A 407 -10.37 -5.32 -6.82
CA ASP A 407 -9.45 -6.38 -7.28
C ASP A 407 -8.42 -5.78 -8.25
N THR A 408 -7.41 -5.14 -7.68
CA THR A 408 -6.34 -4.45 -8.40
C THR A 408 -5.31 -5.43 -8.94
N THR A 409 -5.47 -6.73 -8.70
CA THR A 409 -4.64 -7.80 -9.30
C THR A 409 -4.74 -7.79 -10.83
N SER A 410 -5.87 -7.31 -11.37
CA SER A 410 -6.08 -7.13 -12.81
C SER A 410 -5.41 -5.87 -13.40
N LEU A 411 -4.99 -4.93 -12.56
CA LEU A 411 -4.38 -3.67 -12.98
C LEU A 411 -2.86 -3.84 -13.13
N THR A 412 -2.43 -4.63 -14.11
CA THR A 412 -1.02 -4.61 -14.49
C THR A 412 -0.71 -3.29 -15.19
N LEU A 413 0.43 -2.68 -14.86
CA LEU A 413 0.88 -1.43 -15.51
C LEU A 413 1.05 -1.60 -17.02
N GLN A 414 1.21 -2.84 -17.49
CA GLN A 414 1.31 -3.20 -18.89
C GLN A 414 0.02 -2.92 -19.68
N HIS A 415 -1.13 -2.82 -19.01
CA HIS A 415 -2.41 -2.50 -19.65
C HIS A 415 -2.69 -1.00 -19.77
N ILE A 416 -1.85 -0.13 -19.20
CA ILE A 416 -2.02 1.31 -19.37
C ILE A 416 -1.76 1.63 -20.86
N PRO A 417 -2.77 2.15 -21.59
CA PRO A 417 -2.61 2.42 -23.01
C PRO A 417 -1.52 3.48 -23.22
N LEU A 418 -0.64 3.22 -24.18
CA LEU A 418 0.33 4.22 -24.60
C LEU A 418 -0.41 5.47 -25.12
N PRO A 419 0.10 6.68 -24.81
CA PRO A 419 -0.58 7.89 -25.19
C PRO A 419 -0.50 8.09 -26.70
N SER A 420 -1.60 8.53 -27.31
CA SER A 420 -1.58 8.98 -28.69
C SER A 420 -0.95 10.38 -28.76
N PHE A 421 0.13 10.50 -29.54
CA PHE A 421 0.75 11.79 -29.83
C PHE A 421 0.12 12.51 -31.01
N ILE A 422 -0.76 11.84 -31.77
CA ILE A 422 -1.48 12.45 -32.89
C ILE A 422 -2.46 13.49 -32.32
N PRO A 423 -2.36 14.77 -32.71
CA PRO A 423 -3.27 15.79 -32.23
C PRO A 423 -4.72 15.44 -32.55
N SER A 424 -5.60 15.71 -31.60
CA SER A 424 -7.04 15.54 -31.82
C SER A 424 -7.57 16.53 -32.86
N PRO A 425 -8.71 16.26 -33.54
CA PRO A 425 -9.26 17.10 -34.60
C PRO A 425 -9.30 18.61 -34.27
N TRP A 426 -9.63 18.97 -33.03
CA TRP A 426 -9.72 20.36 -32.56
C TRP A 426 -8.37 21.06 -32.31
N GLN A 427 -7.27 20.31 -32.20
CA GLN A 427 -5.93 20.86 -31.96
C GLN A 427 -5.21 21.26 -33.27
N TRP A 428 -5.65 20.70 -34.40
CA TRP A 428 -5.02 20.96 -35.70
C TRP A 428 -5.01 22.43 -36.13
N PRO A 429 -6.07 23.23 -35.95
CA PRO A 429 -6.04 24.65 -36.29
C PRO A 429 -4.99 25.45 -35.49
N ASP A 430 -4.66 25.01 -34.28
CA ASP A 430 -3.68 25.66 -33.41
C ASP A 430 -2.24 25.28 -33.73
N LEU A 431 -2.02 24.08 -34.28
CA LEU A 431 -0.71 23.57 -34.66
C LEU A 431 -0.38 23.87 -36.13
N LEU A 432 -1.30 23.56 -37.05
CA LEU A 432 -1.15 23.73 -38.49
C LEU A 432 -1.85 25.03 -38.93
N LYS A 433 -1.06 26.09 -39.04
CA LYS A 433 -1.58 27.43 -39.38
C LYS A 433 -1.37 27.72 -40.85
N ILE A 434 -2.46 28.02 -41.56
CA ILE A 434 -2.41 28.61 -42.89
C ILE A 434 -1.84 30.03 -42.77
N ARG A 435 -0.85 30.35 -43.60
CA ARG A 435 -0.11 31.60 -43.61
C ARG A 435 -0.19 32.25 -44.98
N GLN A 436 -0.27 33.58 -44.96
CA GLN A 436 -0.12 34.41 -46.15
C GLN A 436 1.18 35.21 -46.03
N PRO A 437 2.01 35.27 -47.09
CA PRO A 437 3.22 36.07 -47.10
C PRO A 437 2.92 37.54 -46.75
N TYR A 438 3.75 38.14 -45.90
CA TYR A 438 3.64 39.57 -45.60
C TYR A 438 4.00 40.38 -46.84
N ARG A 439 3.09 41.23 -47.31
CA ARG A 439 3.39 42.20 -48.37
C ARG A 439 4.11 43.42 -47.78
N PRO A 440 5.39 43.66 -48.12
CA PRO A 440 6.09 44.85 -47.66
C PRO A 440 5.51 46.15 -48.23
N ILE A 441 4.71 46.04 -49.31
CA ILE A 441 4.19 47.15 -50.13
C ILE A 441 3.32 48.13 -49.32
N LEU A 442 2.67 47.70 -48.24
CA LEU A 442 1.80 48.58 -47.43
C LEU A 442 2.46 49.14 -46.16
N PHE A 443 3.58 48.58 -45.70
CA PHE A 443 4.20 49.00 -44.44
C PHE A 443 5.47 49.86 -44.62
N GLY A 444 6.00 49.96 -45.84
CA GLY A 444 7.18 50.79 -46.15
C GLY A 444 6.92 52.29 -46.17
N LEU A 445 5.66 52.74 -46.26
CA LEU A 445 5.31 54.16 -46.41
C LEU A 445 4.93 54.86 -45.11
N ILE A 446 4.66 54.11 -44.03
CA ILE A 446 4.44 54.72 -42.70
C ILE A 446 5.77 54.66 -41.95
N LYS A 447 6.71 55.50 -42.36
CA LYS A 447 7.91 55.81 -41.56
C LYS A 447 7.39 56.37 -40.24
N ARG A 448 7.41 55.57 -39.16
CA ARG A 448 7.09 56.03 -37.80
C ARG A 448 7.97 57.25 -37.54
N ARG A 449 7.40 58.45 -37.66
CA ARG A 449 8.06 59.69 -37.27
C ARG A 449 8.42 59.48 -35.80
N LYS A 450 9.71 59.43 -35.50
CA LYS A 450 10.22 59.24 -34.13
C LYS A 450 9.54 60.32 -33.29
N LYS A 451 8.58 59.92 -32.45
CA LYS A 451 7.81 60.84 -31.61
C LYS A 451 8.79 61.37 -30.58
N ASN A 452 9.44 62.50 -30.89
CA ASN A 452 10.20 63.24 -29.90
C ASN A 452 9.23 63.55 -28.75
N ASN A 453 9.64 63.19 -27.54
CA ASN A 453 8.97 63.49 -26.29
C ASN A 453 8.88 65.02 -26.13
N LEU A 454 7.85 65.64 -26.70
CA LEU A 454 7.38 66.93 -26.22
C LEU A 454 5.94 66.79 -25.75
N ASN A 455 5.83 66.97 -24.44
CA ASN A 455 4.67 67.14 -23.58
C ASN A 455 3.35 67.51 -24.25
N GLY A 456 2.30 66.82 -23.79
CA GLY A 456 0.95 67.37 -23.63
C GLY A 456 0.11 67.47 -24.91
N GLY A 457 -0.86 66.56 -25.04
CA GLY A 457 -1.99 66.79 -25.95
C GLY A 457 -2.46 65.55 -26.70
N ASN A 458 -3.45 64.87 -26.12
CA ASN A 458 -4.57 64.14 -26.72
C ASN A 458 -4.51 63.72 -28.22
N GLY A 459 -3.45 63.04 -28.65
CA GLY A 459 -3.25 62.58 -30.03
C GLY A 459 -3.63 61.12 -30.26
N GLY A 460 -4.86 60.71 -29.93
CA GLY A 460 -5.35 59.32 -30.06
C GLY A 460 -6.05 58.97 -31.38
N GLY A 461 -6.04 59.83 -32.40
CA GLY A 461 -6.99 59.70 -33.53
C GLY A 461 -6.51 58.97 -34.79
N PHE A 462 -5.20 58.92 -35.08
CA PHE A 462 -4.76 58.52 -36.43
C PHE A 462 -4.75 57.00 -36.64
N PHE A 463 -4.26 56.23 -35.66
CA PHE A 463 -4.24 54.77 -35.77
C PHE A 463 -5.63 54.14 -35.64
N PHE A 464 -6.54 54.76 -34.89
CA PHE A 464 -7.94 54.31 -34.78
C PHE A 464 -8.71 54.51 -36.10
N ARG A 465 -8.43 55.59 -36.85
CA ARG A 465 -9.01 55.82 -38.20
C ARG A 465 -8.44 54.88 -39.26
N LEU A 466 -7.14 54.56 -39.22
CA LEU A 466 -6.54 53.58 -40.15
C LEU A 466 -7.05 52.16 -39.91
N TYR A 467 -7.30 51.77 -38.66
CA TYR A 467 -7.86 50.46 -38.34
C TYR A 467 -9.25 50.26 -38.98
N HIS A 468 -10.08 51.31 -39.01
CA HIS A 468 -11.41 51.30 -39.64
C HIS A 468 -11.40 51.22 -41.18
N LEU A 469 -10.32 51.64 -41.84
CA LEU A 469 -10.21 51.59 -43.32
C LEU A 469 -9.87 50.19 -43.84
N PHE A 470 -9.17 49.38 -43.05
CA PHE A 470 -8.75 48.03 -43.44
C PHE A 470 -9.56 46.90 -42.79
N TYR A 471 -10.27 47.20 -41.71
CA TYR A 471 -11.18 46.27 -41.03
C TYR A 471 -12.56 46.90 -40.91
N SER A 472 -13.29 46.97 -42.03
CA SER A 472 -14.71 47.31 -42.02
C SER A 472 -15.49 46.02 -41.70
N PRO A 473 -16.15 45.89 -40.53
CA PRO A 473 -16.99 44.73 -40.26
C PRO A 473 -18.20 44.80 -41.19
N ARG A 474 -18.33 43.80 -42.08
CA ARG A 474 -19.52 43.60 -42.91
C ARG A 474 -20.70 43.29 -42.00
N LYS A 475 -21.43 44.31 -41.55
CA LYS A 475 -22.66 44.16 -40.77
C LYS A 475 -23.74 43.52 -41.65
N GLN A 476 -24.21 42.33 -41.26
CA GLN A 476 -25.53 41.84 -41.69
C GLN A 476 -26.63 42.59 -40.92
N PRO A 477 -27.83 42.75 -41.47
CA PRO A 477 -28.95 43.41 -40.80
C PRO A 477 -29.59 42.45 -39.79
N SER A 478 -29.47 42.74 -38.49
CA SER A 478 -30.27 42.09 -37.45
C SER A 478 -31.40 43.02 -37.00
N MET A 479 -32.63 42.52 -37.09
CA MET A 479 -33.84 43.11 -36.52
C MET A 479 -33.70 43.29 -34.99
N THR A 480 -34.10 44.46 -34.53
CA THR A 480 -34.17 44.89 -33.13
C THR A 480 -35.39 44.31 -32.44
N PHE A 481 -35.25 43.79 -31.21
CA PHE A 481 -36.23 43.99 -30.14
C PHE A 481 -35.53 43.93 -28.76
N VAL A 482 -35.78 44.94 -27.93
CA VAL A 482 -35.38 45.13 -26.53
C VAL A 482 -36.68 45.31 -25.73
N PRO A 483 -36.79 44.91 -24.44
CA PRO A 483 -36.57 45.83 -23.31
C PRO A 483 -35.82 45.16 -22.12
N ALA A 484 -34.74 45.70 -21.57
CA ALA A 484 -34.62 46.77 -20.56
C ALA A 484 -35.05 46.39 -19.11
N ARG A 485 -34.07 46.29 -18.18
CA ARG A 485 -34.18 46.62 -16.73
C ARG A 485 -32.80 46.65 -16.03
N PRO A 486 -32.63 47.19 -14.79
CA PRO A 486 -31.84 48.39 -14.58
C PRO A 486 -30.61 48.18 -13.67
N THR A 487 -29.76 49.21 -13.67
CA THR A 487 -28.56 49.41 -12.87
C THR A 487 -28.85 49.69 -11.39
N THR A 488 -28.06 49.10 -10.49
CA THR A 488 -27.81 49.61 -9.15
C THR A 488 -26.31 49.81 -8.93
N THR A 489 -25.99 51.04 -8.56
CA THR A 489 -24.68 51.56 -8.17
C THR A 489 -24.56 51.42 -6.64
N ALA A 490 -23.46 50.90 -6.12
CA ALA A 490 -23.08 51.12 -4.72
C ALA A 490 -21.56 51.09 -4.54
N ASN A 491 -21.09 52.22 -4.02
CA ASN A 491 -19.76 52.63 -3.58
C ASN A 491 -19.31 51.91 -2.29
N ASN A 492 -17.99 51.67 -2.14
CA ASN A 492 -17.07 52.26 -1.14
C ASN A 492 -16.01 51.30 -0.55
N ASN A 493 -14.75 51.75 -0.70
CA ASN A 493 -13.61 51.87 0.23
C ASN A 493 -13.27 50.81 1.29
N GLU A 494 -12.01 50.33 1.28
CA GLU A 494 -10.91 50.58 2.27
C GLU A 494 -9.81 49.50 2.08
N SER A 495 -8.64 49.82 1.50
CA SER A 495 -7.35 50.16 2.15
C SER A 495 -6.83 49.17 3.22
N THR A 496 -5.70 48.49 2.94
CA THR A 496 -4.43 48.55 3.69
C THR A 496 -3.30 47.67 3.10
N LEU A 497 -2.16 48.32 2.79
CA LEU A 497 -0.72 47.96 2.99
C LEU A 497 -0.22 46.51 2.72
N SER A 498 0.58 46.32 1.65
CA SER A 498 2.07 46.18 1.65
C SER A 498 2.64 44.85 2.19
N ASN A 499 3.15 43.97 1.33
CA ASN A 499 4.61 43.86 1.09
C ASN A 499 4.96 42.91 -0.09
N ASN A 500 6.00 43.30 -0.84
CA ASN A 500 6.72 42.62 -1.93
C ASN A 500 7.37 41.28 -1.45
N ASN A 501 7.87 40.31 -2.23
CA ASN A 501 8.33 40.19 -3.62
C ASN A 501 8.65 38.69 -3.85
N ASN A 502 8.09 38.01 -4.87
CA ASN A 502 8.88 37.26 -5.87
C ASN A 502 7.92 36.66 -6.92
N ASN A 503 7.84 37.35 -8.04
CA ASN A 503 6.90 37.10 -9.12
C ASN A 503 7.67 36.43 -10.28
N ASN A 504 7.44 35.14 -10.53
CA ASN A 504 7.85 34.49 -11.78
C ASN A 504 6.60 33.97 -12.48
N ASN A 505 5.87 34.88 -13.11
CA ASN A 505 4.63 34.59 -13.83
C ASN A 505 4.93 34.54 -15.33
N ASN A 506 5.05 33.31 -15.86
CA ASN A 506 5.17 33.02 -17.28
C ASN A 506 3.76 33.07 -17.91
N THR A 507 3.24 34.28 -18.13
CA THR A 507 1.93 34.47 -18.76
C THR A 507 2.06 34.41 -20.29
N ASN A 508 1.88 33.21 -20.84
CA ASN A 508 1.79 32.98 -22.27
C ASN A 508 0.40 33.39 -22.79
N ASN A 509 0.15 34.70 -22.90
CA ASN A 509 -1.11 35.22 -23.43
C ASN A 509 -1.08 35.24 -24.96
N ASN A 510 -1.49 34.14 -25.58
CA ASN A 510 -1.55 33.97 -27.03
C ASN A 510 -2.97 34.30 -27.53
N ASN A 511 -3.37 35.57 -27.43
CA ASN A 511 -4.63 36.02 -28.01
C ASN A 511 -4.44 36.23 -29.52
N ASN A 512 -4.91 35.27 -30.33
CA ASN A 512 -4.82 35.33 -31.78
C ASN A 512 -6.23 35.15 -32.38
N ASN A 513 -6.84 36.29 -32.68
CA ASN A 513 -8.12 36.41 -33.37
C ASN A 513 -8.04 35.69 -34.73
N ASN A 514 -8.75 34.57 -34.88
CA ASN A 514 -8.75 33.75 -36.09
C ASN A 514 -10.13 33.88 -36.75
N ASN A 515 -10.19 34.65 -37.84
CA ASN A 515 -11.39 34.79 -38.66
C ASN A 515 -11.31 33.76 -39.78
N ASN A 516 -12.03 32.65 -39.63
CA ASN A 516 -12.05 31.57 -40.62
C ASN A 516 -13.32 31.71 -41.47
N ASN A 517 -13.17 32.04 -42.75
CA ASN A 517 -14.27 31.99 -43.72
C ASN A 517 -14.33 30.59 -44.31
N ASP A 518 -15.42 29.87 -44.05
CA ASP A 518 -15.79 28.66 -44.79
C ASP A 518 -16.26 29.03 -46.21
N ILE A 519 -15.72 28.33 -47.20
CA ILE A 519 -16.14 28.41 -48.60
C ILE A 519 -17.19 27.31 -48.80
N THR A 520 -18.46 27.68 -48.84
CA THR A 520 -19.56 26.84 -49.32
C THR A 520 -19.79 27.09 -50.81
N THR A 521 -19.56 26.05 -51.63
CA THR A 521 -19.92 26.01 -53.05
C THR A 521 -21.42 25.84 -53.22
N THR A 522 -22.12 26.90 -53.63
CA THR A 522 -23.50 26.82 -54.14
C THR A 522 -23.51 26.96 -55.66
N THR A 523 -23.98 25.90 -56.31
CA THR A 523 -24.30 25.81 -57.74
C THR A 523 -25.63 26.52 -58.01
N THR A 524 -25.68 27.50 -58.90
CA THR A 524 -26.97 28.02 -59.43
C THR A 524 -26.82 28.55 -60.86
N ALA A 525 -27.92 28.41 -61.61
CA ALA A 525 -28.03 28.36 -63.06
C ALA A 525 -28.04 29.70 -63.83
N ALA A 526 -27.58 29.59 -65.09
CA ALA A 526 -27.93 30.24 -66.36
C ALA A 526 -28.51 31.69 -66.46
N ARG A 527 -27.73 32.53 -67.19
CA ARG A 527 -28.04 33.58 -68.22
C ARG A 527 -28.77 34.90 -67.81
N PRO A 528 -28.72 36.01 -68.62
CA PRO A 528 -27.93 36.30 -69.84
C PRO A 528 -27.24 37.70 -69.96
N SER A 529 -26.20 37.73 -70.81
CA SER A 529 -25.70 38.80 -71.74
C SER A 529 -25.58 40.28 -71.33
N SER A 530 -24.32 40.74 -71.17
CA SER A 530 -23.66 41.99 -71.65
C SER A 530 -22.49 42.39 -70.70
N PRO A 531 -21.50 43.24 -71.04
CA PRO A 531 -20.86 43.64 -72.30
C PRO A 531 -19.37 43.12 -72.35
N PRO A 532 -18.47 43.53 -73.27
CA PRO A 532 -17.22 42.80 -73.55
C PRO A 532 -16.17 42.95 -72.45
N ALA A 533 -15.54 41.81 -72.16
CA ALA A 533 -14.60 41.58 -71.08
C ALA A 533 -13.38 42.52 -71.11
N SER A 534 -13.24 43.32 -70.05
CA SER A 534 -11.91 43.67 -69.57
C SER A 534 -11.21 42.36 -69.21
N LEU A 535 -10.07 42.09 -69.86
CA LEU A 535 -9.23 40.93 -69.54
C LEU A 535 -9.07 40.89 -68.02
N PRO A 536 -9.51 39.81 -67.33
CA PRO A 536 -9.30 39.71 -65.90
C PRO A 536 -7.80 39.81 -65.68
N ALA A 537 -7.36 40.88 -65.02
CA ALA A 537 -5.98 40.99 -64.58
C ALA A 537 -5.65 39.66 -63.91
N PRO A 538 -4.57 38.97 -64.31
CA PRO A 538 -4.26 37.66 -63.77
C PRO A 538 -4.30 37.79 -62.26
N ILE A 539 -5.25 37.11 -61.62
CA ILE A 539 -5.28 37.01 -60.17
C ILE A 539 -4.00 36.26 -59.87
N ILE A 540 -2.96 37.00 -59.51
CA ILE A 540 -1.72 36.44 -59.02
C ILE A 540 -2.13 35.74 -57.72
N MET A 541 -2.51 34.47 -57.83
CA MET A 541 -2.77 33.61 -56.69
C MET A 541 -1.41 33.40 -56.05
N TYR A 542 -1.20 34.12 -54.95
CA TYR A 542 0.01 33.97 -54.18
C TYR A 542 0.02 32.55 -53.60
N PRO A 543 1.20 31.90 -53.59
CA PRO A 543 1.31 30.60 -52.96
C PRO A 543 0.88 30.75 -51.49
N MET A 544 -0.15 30.00 -51.13
CA MET A 544 -0.56 29.84 -49.74
C MET A 544 0.31 28.76 -49.12
N PHE A 545 0.82 29.02 -47.93
CA PHE A 545 1.61 28.07 -47.18
C PHE A 545 0.87 27.67 -45.92
N ALA A 546 1.05 26.44 -45.46
CA ALA A 546 0.76 26.06 -44.09
C ALA A 546 2.08 25.85 -43.36
N SER A 547 2.13 26.19 -42.07
CA SER A 547 3.34 26.03 -41.28
C SER A 547 3.01 25.47 -39.90
N ILE A 548 3.83 24.53 -39.43
CA ILE A 548 3.84 24.10 -38.03
C ILE A 548 5.20 24.39 -37.41
N SER A 549 5.16 24.98 -36.22
CA SER A 549 6.36 25.26 -35.44
C SER A 549 6.84 24.00 -34.76
N MET A 550 8.09 23.60 -34.98
CA MET A 550 8.67 22.44 -34.31
C MET A 550 8.71 22.62 -32.80
N GLY A 551 8.82 23.87 -32.32
CA GLY A 551 8.69 24.18 -30.90
C GLY A 551 7.29 23.93 -30.36
N GLN A 552 6.23 24.23 -31.13
CA GLN A 552 4.85 23.94 -30.70
C GLN A 552 4.55 22.45 -30.73
N LEU A 553 5.03 21.74 -31.75
CA LEU A 553 4.91 20.27 -31.82
C LEU A 553 5.68 19.59 -30.68
N GLY A 554 6.89 20.06 -30.39
CA GLY A 554 7.65 19.59 -29.23
C GLY A 554 6.91 19.85 -27.91
N GLN A 555 6.26 21.01 -27.74
CA GLN A 555 5.43 21.26 -26.56
C GLN A 555 4.25 20.29 -26.43
N HIS A 556 3.59 19.95 -27.54
CA HIS A 556 2.53 18.94 -27.56
C HIS A 556 3.05 17.58 -27.06
N PHE A 557 4.20 17.12 -27.58
CA PHE A 557 4.82 15.87 -27.14
C PHE A 557 5.15 15.88 -25.64
N ILE A 558 5.72 16.98 -25.15
CA ILE A 558 6.07 17.13 -23.74
C ILE A 558 4.85 17.04 -22.85
N TRP A 559 3.78 17.76 -23.18
CA TRP A 559 2.55 17.77 -22.40
C TRP A 559 1.89 16.39 -22.36
N THR A 560 1.81 15.72 -23.50
CA THR A 560 1.26 14.36 -23.59
C THR A 560 2.10 13.35 -22.81
N SER A 561 3.43 13.39 -22.91
CA SER A 561 4.33 12.52 -22.14
C SER A 561 4.26 12.78 -20.63
N GLN A 562 4.19 14.05 -20.22
CA GLN A 562 4.04 14.43 -18.81
C GLN A 562 2.73 13.89 -18.24
N ARG A 563 1.64 14.01 -19.00
CA ARG A 563 0.33 13.50 -18.56
C ARG A 563 0.36 11.99 -18.35
N PHE A 564 0.97 11.25 -19.27
CA PHE A 564 1.14 9.80 -19.15
C PHE A 564 1.91 9.40 -17.88
N TYR A 565 3.07 10.01 -17.61
CA TYR A 565 3.83 9.71 -16.39
C TYR A 565 3.13 10.16 -15.11
N GLN A 566 2.32 11.22 -15.16
CA GLN A 566 1.47 11.63 -14.04
C GLN A 566 0.42 10.56 -13.71
N ASP A 567 -0.21 9.99 -14.72
CA ASP A 567 -1.22 8.95 -14.54
C ASP A 567 -0.57 7.64 -14.01
N ILE A 568 0.63 7.28 -14.50
CA ILE A 568 1.42 6.16 -13.94
C ILE A 568 1.78 6.40 -12.48
N MET A 569 2.26 7.60 -12.14
CA MET A 569 2.62 7.97 -10.77
C MET A 569 1.42 7.82 -9.83
N LEU A 570 0.26 8.34 -10.22
CA LEU A 570 -0.97 8.23 -9.45
C LEU A 570 -1.33 6.75 -9.22
N HIS A 571 -1.25 5.93 -10.28
CA HIS A 571 -1.52 4.50 -10.18
C HIS A 571 -0.57 3.79 -9.21
N CYS A 572 0.73 4.06 -9.33
CA CYS A 572 1.76 3.51 -8.45
C CYS A 572 1.56 3.92 -6.98
N GLN A 573 1.10 5.15 -6.73
CA GLN A 573 0.79 5.64 -5.38
C GLN A 573 -0.45 4.95 -4.78
N LEU A 574 -1.50 4.76 -5.57
CA LEU A 574 -2.70 4.05 -5.11
C LEU A 574 -2.38 2.60 -4.77
N LYS A 575 -1.62 1.91 -5.63
CA LYS A 575 -1.20 0.53 -5.39
C LYS A 575 -0.30 0.41 -4.16
N TYR A 576 0.64 1.34 -3.99
CA TYR A 576 1.46 1.42 -2.77
C TYR A 576 0.63 1.53 -1.49
N GLN A 577 -0.34 2.46 -1.47
CA GLN A 577 -1.20 2.67 -0.32
C GLN A 577 -1.99 1.40 0.00
N GLN A 578 -2.57 0.77 -1.01
CA GLN A 578 -3.30 -0.47 -0.85
C GLN A 578 -2.42 -1.58 -0.25
N ASP A 579 -1.27 -1.86 -0.86
CA ASP A 579 -0.37 -2.92 -0.39
C ASP A 579 0.21 -2.62 1.00
N SER A 580 0.44 -1.33 1.31
CA SER A 580 0.87 -0.90 2.64
C SER A 580 -0.19 -1.17 3.72
N GLU A 581 -1.47 -0.96 3.42
CA GLU A 581 -2.55 -1.25 4.37
C GLU A 581 -2.69 -2.77 4.58
N VAL A 582 -2.58 -3.58 3.52
CA VAL A 582 -2.54 -5.05 3.65
C VAL A 582 -1.38 -5.50 4.54
N LEU A 583 -0.19 -4.94 4.34
CA LEU A 583 0.96 -5.28 5.17
C LEU A 583 0.74 -4.90 6.63
N LYS A 584 0.13 -3.74 6.93
CA LYS A 584 -0.21 -3.38 8.32
C LYS A 584 -1.18 -4.39 8.94
N GLU A 585 -2.19 -4.83 8.19
CA GLU A 585 -3.14 -5.86 8.64
C GLU A 585 -2.43 -7.19 8.91
N ILE A 586 -1.61 -7.68 7.98
CA ILE A 586 -0.79 -8.90 8.18
C ILE A 586 0.10 -8.77 9.42
N GLY A 587 0.75 -7.61 9.62
CA GLY A 587 1.59 -7.36 10.78
C GLY A 587 0.80 -7.45 12.10
N SER A 588 -0.39 -6.87 12.14
CA SER A 588 -1.31 -7.00 13.28
C SER A 588 -1.70 -8.47 13.53
N ASP A 589 -2.10 -9.19 12.49
CA ASP A 589 -2.51 -10.60 12.60
C ASP A 589 -1.36 -11.49 13.09
N LEU A 590 -0.14 -11.27 12.60
CA LEU A 590 1.05 -12.00 13.06
C LEU A 590 1.32 -11.79 14.55
N VAL A 591 1.16 -10.57 15.05
CA VAL A 591 1.31 -10.26 16.48
C VAL A 591 0.23 -10.94 17.31
N GLN A 592 -1.02 -10.96 16.83
CA GLN A 592 -2.12 -11.64 17.51
C GLN A 592 -1.93 -13.16 17.55
N MET A 593 -1.52 -13.76 16.43
CA MET A 593 -1.21 -15.19 16.35
C MET A 593 -0.04 -15.57 17.26
N TYR A 594 1.02 -14.76 17.30
CA TYR A 594 2.14 -14.97 18.23
C TYR A 594 1.65 -14.99 19.69
N ALA A 595 0.84 -14.01 20.07
CA ALA A 595 0.29 -13.93 21.42
C ALA A 595 -0.60 -15.14 21.75
N ALA A 596 -1.43 -15.59 20.79
CA ALA A 596 -2.26 -16.78 20.94
C ALA A 596 -1.43 -18.06 21.14
N LEU A 597 -0.41 -18.26 20.30
CA LEU A 597 0.51 -19.39 20.41
C LEU A 597 1.28 -19.38 21.73
N GLN A 598 1.79 -18.22 22.14
CA GLN A 598 2.53 -18.07 23.40
C GLN A 598 1.62 -18.32 24.62
N LEU A 599 0.35 -17.90 24.58
CA LEU A 599 -0.63 -18.22 25.63
C LEU A 599 -0.80 -19.74 25.79
N ASP A 600 -0.96 -20.46 24.68
CA ASP A 600 -1.18 -21.91 24.72
C ASP A 600 0.07 -22.69 25.13
N ILE A 601 1.25 -22.28 24.66
CA ILE A 601 2.54 -22.85 25.10
C ILE A 601 2.75 -22.62 26.61
N SER A 602 2.44 -21.43 27.11
CA SER A 602 2.56 -21.10 28.53
C SER A 602 1.58 -21.92 29.39
N ARG A 603 0.37 -22.16 28.88
CA ARG A 603 -0.63 -23.03 29.51
C ARG A 603 -0.14 -24.47 29.57
N LEU A 604 0.39 -25.02 28.48
CA LEU A 604 0.95 -26.38 28.43
C LEU A 604 2.16 -26.54 29.35
N ALA A 605 3.04 -25.53 29.44
CA ALA A 605 4.16 -25.52 30.37
C ALA A 605 3.68 -25.61 31.83
N MET A 606 2.63 -24.86 32.20
CA MET A 606 2.03 -24.96 33.53
C MET A 606 1.40 -26.32 33.81
N GLN A 607 0.72 -26.91 32.82
CA GLN A 607 0.19 -28.25 32.94
C GLN A 607 1.30 -29.28 33.14
N ARG A 608 2.42 -29.13 32.42
CA ARG A 608 3.59 -30.00 32.59
C ARG A 608 4.18 -29.87 33.99
N ILE A 609 4.30 -28.65 34.54
CA ILE A 609 4.72 -28.44 35.93
C ILE A 609 3.82 -29.20 36.91
N VAL A 610 2.48 -29.10 36.77
CA VAL A 610 1.53 -29.81 37.63
C VAL A 610 1.69 -31.33 37.50
N THR A 611 1.87 -31.85 36.28
CA THR A 611 2.11 -33.28 36.04
C THR A 611 3.40 -33.76 36.69
N ILE A 612 4.51 -33.04 36.53
CA ILE A 612 5.79 -33.35 37.19
C ILE A 612 5.62 -33.34 38.71
N LEU A 613 4.95 -32.31 39.26
CA LEU A 613 4.64 -32.22 40.68
C LEU A 613 3.66 -33.31 41.15
N HIS A 614 2.97 -34.02 40.27
CA HIS A 614 2.17 -35.18 40.64
C HIS A 614 3.00 -36.48 40.56
N GLU A 615 3.79 -36.67 39.51
CA GLU A 615 4.69 -37.83 39.32
C GLU A 615 5.73 -37.92 40.44
N LEU A 616 6.32 -36.79 40.81
CA LEU A 616 7.22 -36.70 41.95
C LEU A 616 6.53 -37.02 43.29
N HIS A 617 5.19 -37.08 43.36
CA HIS A 617 4.43 -37.32 44.60
C HIS A 617 4.14 -38.80 44.73
N THR A 618 3.79 -39.42 43.61
CA THR A 618 3.56 -40.86 43.53
C THR A 618 4.85 -41.65 43.70
N MET A 619 6.01 -41.03 43.46
CA MET A 619 7.33 -41.57 43.80
C MET A 619 7.66 -41.57 45.29
N ASP A 620 6.96 -40.78 46.12
CA ASP A 620 7.18 -40.81 47.57
C ASP A 620 6.67 -42.16 48.11
N PRO A 621 7.51 -42.97 48.79
CA PRO A 621 7.06 -44.26 49.29
C PRO A 621 5.88 -44.03 50.25
N PRO A 622 4.78 -44.79 50.10
CA PRO A 622 3.66 -44.71 51.03
C PRO A 622 4.26 -44.98 52.41
N VAL A 623 4.04 -44.03 53.34
CA VAL A 623 4.49 -44.22 54.73
C VAL A 623 3.85 -45.52 55.16
N ALA A 624 4.66 -46.57 55.30
CA ALA A 624 4.22 -47.80 55.92
C ALA A 624 3.74 -47.35 57.28
N SER A 625 2.42 -47.27 57.43
CA SER A 625 1.77 -46.91 58.67
C SER A 625 2.28 -47.93 59.67
N VAL A 626 3.26 -47.53 60.48
CA VAL A 626 3.88 -48.40 61.46
C VAL A 626 2.73 -49.01 62.24
N ASP A 627 2.61 -50.34 62.09
CA ASP A 627 1.40 -51.06 62.39
C ASP A 627 0.84 -50.69 63.76
N ALA A 628 -0.46 -50.40 63.76
CA ALA A 628 -1.29 -50.35 64.95
C ALA A 628 -1.35 -51.70 65.72
N ALA A 629 -0.47 -52.66 65.38
CA ALA A 629 -0.34 -53.96 66.02
C ALA A 629 0.21 -53.87 67.46
N ASP A 630 0.94 -52.80 67.83
CA ASP A 630 1.47 -52.65 69.20
C ASP A 630 0.56 -51.84 70.16
N VAL A 631 -0.59 -51.33 69.69
CA VAL A 631 -1.56 -50.61 70.56
C VAL A 631 -2.73 -51.51 71.01
N ALA A 632 -2.84 -52.73 70.46
CA ALA A 632 -3.90 -53.67 70.83
C ALA A 632 -3.76 -54.30 72.23
N ALA A 633 -2.67 -54.03 72.98
CA ALA A 633 -2.43 -54.62 74.31
C ALA A 633 -2.82 -53.74 75.51
N ALA A 634 -3.27 -52.49 75.33
CA ALA A 634 -3.46 -51.56 76.45
C ALA A 634 -4.70 -50.65 76.34
N ALA A 635 -5.92 -51.21 76.32
CA ALA A 635 -7.13 -50.41 76.57
C ALA A 635 -8.34 -51.25 77.01
N THR A 636 -8.30 -51.79 78.22
CA THR A 636 -9.50 -52.28 78.93
C THR A 636 -9.96 -51.21 79.91
N THR A 637 -10.78 -50.25 79.48
CA THR A 637 -11.51 -49.35 80.40
C THR A 637 -12.85 -48.88 79.79
N PRO A 638 -13.96 -48.90 80.56
CA PRO A 638 -15.33 -48.70 80.06
C PRO A 638 -15.77 -47.21 79.98
N PRO A 639 -16.91 -46.92 79.30
CA PRO A 639 -17.27 -45.57 78.84
C PRO A 639 -18.12 -44.79 79.85
N PRO A 640 -18.06 -43.44 79.86
CA PRO A 640 -19.10 -42.61 80.44
C PRO A 640 -20.04 -42.01 79.38
N SER A 641 -21.32 -41.99 79.79
CA SER A 641 -22.57 -41.62 79.12
C SER A 641 -22.68 -40.20 78.51
N PRO A 642 -23.71 -39.96 77.67
CA PRO A 642 -23.81 -38.79 76.81
C PRO A 642 -24.46 -37.59 77.52
N ARG A 643 -23.91 -36.39 77.32
CA ARG A 643 -24.60 -35.12 77.63
C ARG A 643 -25.05 -34.45 76.34
N GLN A 644 -26.36 -34.36 76.22
CA GLN A 644 -27.09 -33.47 75.32
C GLN A 644 -26.73 -32.01 75.63
N HIS A 645 -26.40 -31.24 74.61
CA HIS A 645 -26.71 -29.81 74.59
C HIS A 645 -26.91 -29.37 73.14
N GLU A 646 -28.17 -29.08 72.83
CA GLU A 646 -28.63 -28.40 71.63
C GLU A 646 -28.11 -26.95 71.61
N HIS A 647 -27.65 -26.49 70.45
CA HIS A 647 -27.73 -25.09 70.06
C HIS A 647 -27.79 -24.99 68.52
N PRO A 648 -28.85 -24.43 67.92
CA PRO A 648 -28.97 -24.30 66.48
C PRO A 648 -28.16 -23.10 65.97
N SER A 649 -27.31 -23.35 64.98
CA SER A 649 -26.63 -22.31 64.19
C SER A 649 -27.55 -21.85 63.04
N PRO A 650 -27.57 -20.55 62.69
CA PRO A 650 -28.40 -20.02 61.61
C PRO A 650 -27.82 -20.39 60.22
N PRO A 651 -28.67 -20.49 59.17
CA PRO A 651 -28.24 -20.91 57.83
C PRO A 651 -27.40 -19.83 57.12
N PRO A 652 -26.45 -20.21 56.26
CA PRO A 652 -25.67 -19.27 55.47
C PRO A 652 -26.55 -18.58 54.42
N SER A 653 -26.45 -17.25 54.38
CA SER A 653 -27.12 -16.39 53.42
C SER A 653 -26.64 -16.69 51.99
N VAL A 654 -27.59 -17.00 51.13
CA VAL A 654 -27.41 -17.08 49.69
C VAL A 654 -27.23 -15.66 49.16
N ILE A 655 -26.03 -15.30 48.72
CA ILE A 655 -25.80 -14.07 47.96
C ILE A 655 -25.92 -14.44 46.48
N SER A 656 -27.06 -14.09 45.90
CA SER A 656 -27.23 -13.94 44.45
C SER A 656 -26.32 -12.82 43.97
N LEU A 657 -25.42 -13.10 43.04
CA LEU A 657 -24.73 -12.10 42.23
C LEU A 657 -25.27 -12.20 40.80
N GLU A 658 -26.31 -11.43 40.54
CA GLU A 658 -26.79 -11.03 39.21
C GLU A 658 -26.25 -9.62 38.96
N GLY A 659 -25.50 -9.45 37.87
CA GLY A 659 -25.13 -8.15 37.30
C GLY A 659 -23.72 -7.66 37.64
N VAL A 660 -22.78 -7.82 36.69
CA VAL A 660 -22.21 -6.78 35.82
C VAL A 660 -21.43 -7.47 34.71
#